data_AF-J0LMG3-F1
#
_entry.id   AF-J0LMG3-F1
#
_cell.length_a   1.000
_cell.length_b   1.000
_cell.length_c   1.000
_cell.angle_alpha   90.00
_cell.angle_beta   90.00
_cell.angle_gamma   90.00
#
_symmetry.space_group_name_H-M   'P 1'
#
loop_
_entity.id
_entity.type
_entity.pdbx_description
1 polymer ?
#
loop_
_entity_poly.entity_id
_entity_poly.type
_entity_poly.pdbx_seq_one_letter_code
_entity_poly.pdbx_strand_id
1 'polypeptide(L)'
;MRNHADTSLARKPEWLKWMGACLAALAILLGSLGFNTLRLSQASAAELTENIITDASVTKKELNPQDYTTQLDMGFKLPNGIHSGDTSTITLPDDFTFNANLDFDVKSSDGHTVAKAHLDAATGKMTLTYTDYVESHSDITGKISAAIRIKTDKVKTYGKKAINLDVNGKFVPAGEINYGPWNGDNPNETIAKWSNTDYNTGTIKYFIRVSARGEDMKKVTVSDTLRSAGMSYDKSSFKITRGKWVMDLGIKSFVLQNGTDVTASTAINYTNEGYGGFSINLGDLGTDGYMIEYKVKLNHAPLNGEQFKNRVLLNYNDKTEEFNSTVTWQSASGEANGYNYSIKLRKTDVNGRTLKGAIFSVVRDSSGETVGTITTGEDGTGSLGGLLRDNYTITETTAPDGYEKADPVKITAEQLKNDAKTAEITVVDKLEEKTSVKVTKAWDDSDNTDGVRPDSVQVQLRADGKKSGDLVTLNEANHWTYTWTGLKAKNNGQDIKYTVSEVLPANGKYTFKVTGDAVSGFIITNSHRVERTSVSVSKVWDDRNDQDGVRPSSVSVQLYADGKASGDPVTLDAANSWKHTWGGLDKNASGKAITYTVKETSVPHGYTSTISGDMASGFTVTNTHTPVVPPTPPVTPPTVPPAPKKPQLARTGTGLWAITIAGTALLLSGAAFILRRKDRGQRNTAANR
;
A
#
# COMPACT_ATOMS: atom_id res chain seq x y z
N MET A 1 28.71 38.61 42.04
CA MET A 1 29.34 38.37 40.72
C MET A 1 28.23 37.82 39.84
N ARG A 2 27.74 38.51 38.80
CA ARG A 2 28.33 38.62 37.45
C ARG A 2 28.76 37.26 36.88
N ASN A 3 27.94 36.69 35.99
CA ASN A 3 28.22 36.73 34.55
C ASN A 3 26.93 36.58 33.72
N HIS A 4 26.98 36.97 32.45
CA HIS A 4 25.86 36.94 31.51
C HIS A 4 25.80 35.64 30.71
N ALA A 5 24.60 35.25 30.31
CA ALA A 5 24.33 34.68 29.00
C ALA A 5 22.98 35.23 28.50
N ASP A 6 22.90 35.57 27.22
CA ASP A 6 21.72 36.09 26.53
C ASP A 6 21.49 35.25 25.27
N THR A 7 20.23 34.95 24.90
CA THR A 7 19.77 34.83 23.49
C THR A 7 18.27 34.48 23.35
N SER A 8 17.53 35.39 22.72
CA SER A 8 16.46 35.17 21.71
C SER A 8 15.50 33.96 21.81
N LEU A 9 14.18 34.24 21.92
CA LEU A 9 13.14 33.32 21.45
C LEU A 9 13.09 33.27 19.91
N ALA A 10 13.34 32.10 19.32
CA ALA A 10 13.08 31.87 17.90
C ALA A 10 11.63 31.38 17.66
N ARG A 11 10.84 32.12 16.87
CA ARG A 11 9.53 31.65 16.39
C ARG A 11 9.74 30.58 15.31
N LYS A 12 9.12 29.40 15.46
CA LYS A 12 9.08 28.39 14.39
C LYS A 12 8.20 28.89 13.23
N PRO A 13 8.59 28.66 11.96
CA PRO A 13 7.80 29.08 10.80
C PRO A 13 6.55 28.20 10.57
N GLU A 14 5.49 28.80 10.04
CA GLU A 14 4.13 28.22 9.96
C GLU A 14 3.98 27.02 8.99
N TRP A 15 4.97 26.74 8.12
CA TRP A 15 4.83 25.68 7.10
C TRP A 15 4.67 24.26 7.67
N LEU A 16 5.07 24.04 8.93
CA LEU A 16 4.89 22.76 9.61
C LEU A 16 3.43 22.38 9.88
N LYS A 17 2.48 23.33 9.82
CA LYS A 17 1.05 23.08 10.10
C LYS A 17 0.33 22.28 9.00
N TRP A 18 0.85 22.27 7.77
CA TRP A 18 0.16 21.62 6.64
C TRP A 18 0.57 20.15 6.42
N MET A 19 1.71 19.70 6.97
CA MET A 19 2.10 18.28 6.90
C MET A 19 1.24 17.38 7.79
N GLY A 20 0.73 17.89 8.91
CA GLY A 20 -0.12 17.11 9.83
C GLY A 20 -1.49 16.72 9.25
N ALA A 21 -2.06 17.58 8.39
CA ALA A 21 -3.40 17.36 7.82
C ALA A 21 -3.43 16.18 6.83
N CYS A 22 -2.42 16.06 5.96
CA CYS A 22 -2.36 14.98 4.97
C CYS A 22 -2.14 13.59 5.60
N LEU A 23 -1.35 13.51 6.69
CA LEU A 23 -1.15 12.27 7.44
C LEU A 23 -2.42 11.84 8.20
N ALA A 24 -3.19 12.79 8.76
CA ALA A 24 -4.46 12.50 9.39
C ALA A 24 -5.53 12.00 8.38
N ALA A 25 -5.59 12.59 7.19
CA ALA A 25 -6.52 12.17 6.14
C ALA A 25 -6.26 10.75 5.65
N LEU A 26 -4.99 10.35 5.51
CA LEU A 26 -4.61 8.99 5.09
C LEU A 26 -4.96 7.93 6.15
N ALA A 27 -4.80 8.26 7.44
CA ALA A 27 -5.17 7.37 8.54
C ALA A 27 -6.70 7.14 8.64
N ILE A 28 -7.51 8.16 8.36
CA ILE A 28 -8.97 8.07 8.47
C ILE A 28 -9.59 7.28 7.30
N LEU A 29 -9.03 7.37 6.09
CA LEU A 29 -9.49 6.58 4.94
C LEU A 29 -9.10 5.08 5.01
N LEU A 30 -8.07 4.72 5.78
CA LEU A 30 -7.74 3.33 6.11
C LEU A 30 -8.60 2.77 7.26
N GLY A 31 -9.30 3.62 8.02
CA GLY A 31 -10.13 3.22 9.16
C GLY A 31 -11.58 2.85 8.83
N SER A 32 -12.04 3.04 7.59
CA SER A 32 -13.45 2.85 7.18
C SER A 32 -13.70 1.74 6.16
N LEU A 33 -12.65 1.06 5.67
CA LEU A 33 -12.83 -0.29 5.14
C LEU A 33 -12.93 -1.22 6.33
N GLY A 34 -14.09 -1.86 6.49
CA GLY A 34 -14.29 -2.82 7.55
C GLY A 34 -13.30 -3.96 7.42
N PHE A 35 -12.30 -3.99 8.31
CA PHE A 35 -11.59 -5.21 8.62
C PHE A 35 -12.63 -6.19 9.17
N ASN A 36 -13.19 -6.99 8.27
CA ASN A 36 -13.53 -8.36 8.60
C ASN A 36 -12.23 -8.95 9.14
N THR A 37 -12.10 -8.97 10.46
CA THR A 37 -11.23 -9.92 11.14
C THR A 37 -11.83 -11.29 10.84
N LEU A 38 -11.50 -11.81 9.65
CA LEU A 38 -11.21 -13.21 9.49
C LEU A 38 -10.33 -13.54 10.69
N ARG A 39 -10.93 -14.21 11.66
CA ARG A 39 -10.14 -14.93 12.64
C ARG A 39 -9.34 -15.89 11.78
N LEU A 40 -8.03 -15.63 11.69
CA LEU A 40 -7.08 -16.71 11.59
C LEU A 40 -7.40 -17.60 12.79
N SER A 41 -8.25 -18.60 12.56
CA SER A 41 -8.24 -19.79 13.39
C SER A 41 -6.80 -20.25 13.34
N GLN A 42 -6.10 -20.21 14.47
CA GLN A 42 -4.87 -20.96 14.60
C GLN A 42 -5.16 -22.35 14.05
N ALA A 43 -4.36 -22.80 13.08
CA ALA A 43 -4.48 -24.15 12.58
C ALA A 43 -4.48 -25.07 13.80
N SER A 44 -5.51 -25.91 13.93
CA SER A 44 -5.57 -26.83 15.07
C SER A 44 -4.42 -27.80 14.89
N ALA A 45 -3.37 -27.63 15.70
CA ALA A 45 -2.16 -28.46 15.76
C ALA A 45 -2.44 -29.89 15.30
N ALA A 46 -2.00 -30.21 14.08
CA ALA A 46 -2.38 -31.41 13.38
C ALA A 46 -1.22 -32.42 13.35
N GLU A 47 -1.53 -33.70 13.57
CA GLU A 47 -0.56 -34.76 13.34
C GLU A 47 -0.45 -35.01 11.82
N LEU A 48 0.76 -34.84 11.28
CA LEU A 48 1.02 -34.99 9.85
C LEU A 48 0.82 -36.46 9.44
N THR A 49 -0.01 -36.69 8.42
CA THR A 49 -0.31 -38.03 7.91
C THR A 49 0.73 -38.55 6.90
N GLU A 50 1.74 -37.75 6.58
CA GLU A 50 2.85 -38.08 5.67
C GLU A 50 3.99 -38.79 6.41
N ASN A 51 4.72 -39.67 5.70
CA ASN A 51 5.97 -40.19 6.25
C ASN A 51 7.06 -39.15 6.03
N ILE A 52 7.49 -38.49 7.10
CA ILE A 52 8.58 -37.51 7.07
C ILE A 52 9.97 -38.16 7.01
N ILE A 53 10.13 -39.43 7.40
CA ILE A 53 11.44 -40.08 7.52
C ILE A 53 11.91 -40.55 6.13
N THR A 54 13.04 -40.01 5.68
CA THR A 54 13.63 -40.31 4.36
C THR A 54 14.48 -41.57 4.38
N ASP A 55 15.15 -41.81 5.51
CA ASP A 55 16.10 -42.89 5.73
C ASP A 55 16.28 -43.10 7.23
N ALA A 56 16.59 -44.33 7.64
CA ALA A 56 16.87 -44.67 9.03
C ALA A 56 17.93 -45.78 9.12
N SER A 57 18.73 -45.77 10.18
CA SER A 57 19.76 -46.78 10.41
C SER A 57 20.09 -46.94 11.91
N VAL A 58 20.69 -48.08 12.28
CA VAL A 58 21.29 -48.29 13.60
C VAL A 58 22.79 -48.54 13.52
N THR A 59 23.52 -47.92 14.44
CA THR A 59 24.99 -47.94 14.50
C THR A 59 25.55 -49.27 14.99
N LYS A 60 25.10 -49.76 16.15
CA LYS A 60 25.47 -51.05 16.73
C LYS A 60 24.43 -52.10 16.36
N LYS A 61 24.86 -53.23 15.77
CA LYS A 61 23.98 -54.30 15.28
C LYS A 61 23.95 -55.56 16.14
N GLU A 62 24.97 -55.79 16.95
CA GLU A 62 25.00 -56.88 17.93
C GLU A 62 24.59 -56.32 19.31
N LEU A 63 23.53 -56.86 19.92
CA LEU A 63 23.09 -56.55 21.29
C LEU A 63 23.13 -57.81 22.16
N ASN A 64 23.27 -57.66 23.47
CA ASN A 64 23.12 -58.75 24.43
C ASN A 64 22.54 -58.23 25.77
N PRO A 65 22.13 -59.08 26.73
CA PRO A 65 21.48 -58.65 27.97
C PRO A 65 22.25 -57.62 28.83
N GLN A 66 23.58 -57.50 28.70
CA GLN A 66 24.38 -56.50 29.41
C GLN A 66 24.79 -55.30 28.54
N ASP A 67 24.70 -55.41 27.22
CA ASP A 67 25.03 -54.35 26.25
C ASP A 67 23.90 -54.19 25.23
N TYR A 68 22.79 -53.64 25.74
CA TYR A 68 21.45 -53.69 25.14
C TYR A 68 21.00 -52.36 24.47
N THR A 69 21.92 -51.42 24.26
CA THR A 69 21.67 -50.10 23.63
C THR A 69 22.31 -49.96 22.24
N THR A 70 21.73 -49.12 21.39
CA THR A 70 22.29 -48.68 20.09
C THR A 70 21.79 -47.27 19.74
N GLN A 71 22.53 -46.53 18.91
CA GLN A 71 22.01 -45.27 18.36
C GLN A 71 21.14 -45.58 17.13
N LEU A 72 19.91 -45.05 17.13
CA LEU A 72 19.06 -44.90 15.95
C LEU A 72 19.30 -43.52 15.34
N ASP A 73 19.66 -43.47 14.07
CA ASP A 73 19.88 -42.26 13.29
C ASP A 73 18.88 -42.21 12.13
N MET A 74 18.21 -41.07 11.92
CA MET A 74 17.14 -40.91 10.94
C MET A 74 17.30 -39.60 10.17
N GLY A 75 17.28 -39.66 8.84
CA GLY A 75 17.06 -38.49 7.99
C GLY A 75 15.57 -38.19 7.86
N PHE A 76 15.20 -36.91 7.76
CA PHE A 76 13.81 -36.52 7.54
C PHE A 76 13.65 -35.32 6.60
N LYS A 77 12.47 -35.24 5.98
CA LYS A 77 11.99 -34.11 5.19
C LYS A 77 10.54 -33.79 5.56
N LEU A 78 10.24 -32.51 5.72
CA LEU A 78 8.88 -32.03 5.95
C LEU A 78 8.20 -31.65 4.62
N PRO A 79 6.86 -31.83 4.50
CA PRO A 79 6.09 -31.21 3.42
C PRO A 79 6.02 -29.68 3.60
N ASN A 80 5.80 -28.96 2.49
CA ASN A 80 5.63 -27.50 2.52
C ASN A 80 4.19 -27.13 2.93
N GLY A 81 4.00 -26.05 3.68
CA GLY A 81 2.67 -25.56 4.08
C GLY A 81 2.09 -26.24 5.32
N ILE A 82 2.92 -26.88 6.14
CA ILE A 82 2.62 -27.23 7.53
C ILE A 82 2.70 -25.98 8.43
N HIS A 83 2.15 -26.06 9.63
CA HIS A 83 2.02 -24.93 10.55
C HIS A 83 2.72 -25.12 11.90
N SER A 84 2.94 -24.01 12.59
CA SER A 84 3.47 -23.98 13.96
C SER A 84 2.53 -24.70 14.92
N GLY A 85 3.03 -25.74 15.59
CA GLY A 85 2.28 -26.60 16.50
C GLY A 85 1.85 -27.93 15.87
N ASP A 86 1.93 -28.11 14.55
CA ASP A 86 1.74 -29.42 13.93
C ASP A 86 2.77 -30.44 14.45
N THR A 87 2.44 -31.73 14.36
CA THR A 87 3.26 -32.79 14.96
C THR A 87 3.56 -33.95 14.02
N SER A 88 4.54 -34.78 14.37
CA SER A 88 4.77 -36.07 13.73
C SER A 88 5.28 -37.08 14.75
N THR A 89 4.63 -38.25 14.82
CA THR A 89 5.01 -39.34 15.73
C THR A 89 5.74 -40.45 14.98
N ILE A 90 6.91 -40.84 15.51
CA ILE A 90 7.67 -42.02 15.13
C ILE A 90 7.58 -43.02 16.29
N THR A 91 7.02 -44.21 16.06
CA THR A 91 6.89 -45.26 17.08
C THR A 91 7.91 -46.36 16.82
N LEU A 92 8.63 -46.78 17.86
CA LEU A 92 9.56 -47.90 17.81
C LEU A 92 8.82 -49.25 17.76
N PRO A 93 9.39 -50.28 17.10
CA PRO A 93 8.83 -51.62 17.14
C PRO A 93 8.83 -52.18 18.56
N ASP A 94 7.86 -53.06 18.82
CA ASP A 94 7.38 -53.39 20.15
C ASP A 94 8.40 -54.14 21.06
N ASP A 95 9.50 -54.64 20.49
CA ASP A 95 10.67 -55.21 21.19
C ASP A 95 11.66 -54.15 21.70
N PHE A 96 11.55 -52.88 21.27
CA PHE A 96 12.48 -51.78 21.56
C PHE A 96 11.80 -50.62 22.31
N THR A 97 12.61 -49.74 22.91
CA THR A 97 12.19 -48.44 23.45
C THR A 97 13.35 -47.44 23.48
N PHE A 98 13.08 -46.16 23.76
CA PHE A 98 14.11 -45.15 23.99
C PHE A 98 14.88 -45.41 25.30
N ASN A 99 16.12 -44.92 25.39
CA ASN A 99 16.98 -45.20 26.54
C ASN A 99 16.51 -44.48 27.82
N ALA A 100 15.88 -43.31 27.67
CA ALA A 100 15.26 -42.51 28.72
C ALA A 100 14.08 -41.70 28.14
N ASN A 101 13.26 -41.10 29.02
CA ASN A 101 12.36 -40.01 28.61
C ASN A 101 13.21 -38.75 28.43
N LEU A 102 13.00 -37.98 27.37
CA LEU A 102 13.86 -36.83 27.06
C LEU A 102 13.17 -35.82 26.15
N ASP A 103 13.19 -34.54 26.55
CA ASP A 103 12.86 -33.41 25.70
C ASP A 103 14.13 -32.77 25.13
N PHE A 104 14.14 -32.45 23.83
CA PHE A 104 15.23 -31.71 23.20
C PHE A 104 14.75 -30.87 22.01
N ASP A 105 15.49 -29.80 21.70
CA ASP A 105 15.27 -28.99 20.50
C ASP A 105 15.94 -29.63 19.27
N VAL A 106 15.23 -29.68 18.14
CA VAL A 106 15.81 -29.86 16.81
C VAL A 106 16.16 -28.48 16.27
N LYS A 107 17.43 -28.20 15.98
CA LYS A 107 17.90 -26.83 15.64
C LYS A 107 18.42 -26.67 14.22
N SER A 108 18.29 -25.47 13.68
CA SER A 108 18.97 -25.04 12.47
C SER A 108 20.42 -24.65 12.73
N SER A 109 21.19 -24.56 11.66
CA SER A 109 22.64 -24.25 11.69
C SER A 109 22.96 -22.84 12.22
N ASP A 110 21.99 -21.93 12.19
CA ASP A 110 22.03 -20.59 12.81
C ASP A 110 21.41 -20.54 14.22
N GLY A 111 20.90 -21.67 14.73
CA GLY A 111 20.51 -21.86 16.13
C GLY A 111 19.03 -21.66 16.45
N HIS A 112 18.17 -21.37 15.46
CA HIS A 112 16.72 -21.38 15.67
C HIS A 112 16.24 -22.81 15.97
N THR A 113 15.24 -22.94 16.83
CA THR A 113 14.58 -24.24 17.09
C THR A 113 13.54 -24.47 16.00
N VAL A 114 13.66 -25.54 15.22
CA VAL A 114 12.75 -25.90 14.12
C VAL A 114 11.60 -26.76 14.64
N ALA A 115 11.90 -27.71 15.52
CA ALA A 115 10.92 -28.54 16.20
C ALA A 115 11.37 -28.83 17.65
N LYS A 116 10.42 -29.14 18.51
CA LYS A 116 10.68 -29.72 19.83
C LYS A 116 10.40 -31.21 19.77
N ALA A 117 11.35 -32.03 20.17
CA ALA A 117 11.27 -33.48 20.16
C ALA A 117 11.09 -34.01 21.58
N HIS A 118 10.07 -34.83 21.79
CA HIS A 118 9.82 -35.55 23.04
C HIS A 118 10.03 -37.05 22.82
N LEU A 119 10.77 -37.71 23.71
CA LEU A 119 10.91 -39.16 23.78
C LEU A 119 10.13 -39.72 24.98
N ASP A 120 9.24 -40.66 24.71
CA ASP A 120 8.54 -41.48 25.70
C ASP A 120 9.08 -42.92 25.66
N ALA A 121 9.83 -43.31 26.69
CA ALA A 121 10.40 -44.64 26.84
C ALA A 121 9.43 -45.68 27.46
N ALA A 122 8.22 -45.27 27.86
CA ALA A 122 7.14 -46.19 28.25
C ALA A 122 6.33 -46.65 27.02
N THR A 123 5.94 -45.71 26.14
CA THR A 123 5.22 -46.07 24.89
C THR A 123 6.15 -46.40 23.73
N GLY A 124 7.41 -45.98 23.77
CA GLY A 124 8.35 -46.13 22.66
C GLY A 124 8.11 -45.12 21.52
N LYS A 125 7.52 -43.96 21.84
CA LYS A 125 7.20 -42.90 20.87
C LYS A 125 8.17 -41.73 20.93
N MET A 126 8.56 -41.25 19.76
CA MET A 126 9.17 -39.93 19.55
C MET A 126 8.11 -39.04 18.90
N THR A 127 7.78 -37.91 19.51
CA THR A 127 6.89 -36.90 18.91
C THR A 127 7.68 -35.64 18.64
N LEU A 128 7.64 -35.18 17.39
CA LEU A 128 8.14 -33.87 16.97
C LEU A 128 6.97 -32.89 16.96
N THR A 129 7.16 -31.68 17.48
CA THR A 129 6.21 -30.57 17.43
C THR A 129 6.88 -29.37 16.75
N TYR A 130 6.36 -28.93 15.62
CA TYR A 130 6.96 -27.88 14.80
C TYR A 130 6.73 -26.48 15.39
N THR A 131 7.62 -25.55 15.04
CA THR A 131 7.64 -24.16 15.51
C THR A 131 7.23 -23.18 14.41
N ASP A 132 7.23 -21.89 14.71
CA ASP A 132 7.07 -20.78 13.76
C ASP A 132 8.15 -20.74 12.65
N TYR A 133 9.25 -21.49 12.79
CA TYR A 133 10.24 -21.67 11.73
C TYR A 133 9.61 -22.19 10.42
N VAL A 134 8.59 -23.07 10.49
CA VAL A 134 7.97 -23.68 9.30
C VAL A 134 7.06 -22.72 8.53
N GLU A 135 6.56 -21.67 9.18
CA GLU A 135 5.72 -20.63 8.55
C GLU A 135 6.53 -19.72 7.61
N SER A 136 7.87 -19.76 7.70
CA SER A 136 8.80 -18.88 6.97
C SER A 136 9.85 -19.63 6.12
N HIS A 137 9.91 -20.96 6.20
CA HIS A 137 10.88 -21.79 5.48
C HIS A 137 10.20 -22.95 4.75
N SER A 138 10.73 -23.33 3.59
CA SER A 138 10.24 -24.45 2.76
C SER A 138 11.36 -25.43 2.39
N ASP A 139 10.95 -26.62 1.94
CA ASP A 139 11.83 -27.76 1.66
C ASP A 139 12.73 -28.14 2.85
N ILE A 140 12.19 -28.02 4.07
CA ILE A 140 12.90 -28.32 5.32
C ILE A 140 13.35 -29.78 5.33
N THR A 141 14.65 -30.00 5.49
CA THR A 141 15.25 -31.32 5.73
C THR A 141 16.09 -31.31 6.98
N GLY A 142 16.26 -32.47 7.60
CA GLY A 142 17.01 -32.61 8.83
C GLY A 142 17.49 -34.02 9.10
N LYS A 143 18.20 -34.16 10.23
CA LYS A 143 18.57 -35.43 10.82
C LYS A 143 18.19 -35.43 12.28
N ILE A 144 17.82 -36.59 12.80
CA ILE A 144 17.51 -36.77 14.21
C ILE A 144 18.06 -38.13 14.67
N SER A 145 18.75 -38.09 15.79
CA SER A 145 19.42 -39.24 16.40
C SER A 145 18.85 -39.46 17.78
N ALA A 146 18.62 -40.70 18.18
CA ALA A 146 18.18 -41.07 19.53
C ALA A 146 18.73 -42.43 19.96
N ALA A 147 19.20 -42.53 21.21
CA ALA A 147 19.59 -43.80 21.78
C ALA A 147 18.36 -44.66 22.07
N ILE A 148 18.33 -45.86 21.48
CA ILE A 148 17.31 -46.87 21.69
C ILE A 148 17.91 -48.10 22.37
N ARG A 149 17.04 -48.91 22.97
CA ARG A 149 17.41 -50.13 23.68
C ARG A 149 16.40 -51.22 23.46
N ILE A 150 16.85 -52.48 23.51
CA ILE A 150 15.94 -53.62 23.51
C ILE A 150 15.30 -53.79 24.90
N LYS A 151 14.01 -54.12 24.96
CA LYS A 151 13.25 -54.36 26.19
C LYS A 151 13.65 -55.72 26.79
N THR A 152 14.78 -55.80 27.50
CA THR A 152 15.33 -57.06 28.06
C THR A 152 14.40 -57.74 29.09
N ASP A 153 13.44 -57.00 29.64
CA ASP A 153 12.31 -57.46 30.45
C ASP A 153 11.32 -58.32 29.63
N LYS A 154 11.04 -57.93 28.38
CA LYS A 154 10.12 -58.59 27.44
C LYS A 154 10.81 -59.59 26.52
N VAL A 155 11.94 -59.22 25.94
CA VAL A 155 12.64 -59.99 24.91
C VAL A 155 13.59 -61.01 25.54
N LYS A 156 13.09 -62.24 25.69
CA LYS A 156 13.86 -63.38 26.20
C LYS A 156 14.47 -64.29 25.12
N THR A 157 14.08 -64.12 23.86
CA THR A 157 14.54 -64.94 22.73
C THR A 157 15.67 -64.27 21.96
N TYR A 158 16.80 -64.98 21.86
CA TYR A 158 17.94 -64.58 21.04
C TYR A 158 17.67 -64.72 19.53
N GLY A 159 18.46 -64.00 18.73
CA GLY A 159 18.40 -63.99 17.28
C GLY A 159 18.07 -62.61 16.71
N LYS A 160 17.71 -62.59 15.42
CA LYS A 160 17.44 -61.37 14.64
C LYS A 160 16.17 -60.64 15.08
N LYS A 161 16.25 -59.31 15.12
CA LYS A 161 15.22 -58.36 15.57
C LYS A 161 15.20 -57.19 14.58
N ALA A 162 14.22 -57.16 13.69
CA ALA A 162 14.06 -56.06 12.73
C ALA A 162 13.59 -54.78 13.43
N ILE A 163 14.12 -53.63 12.99
CA ILE A 163 13.66 -52.31 13.42
C ILE A 163 12.90 -51.68 12.26
N ASN A 164 11.58 -51.87 12.24
CA ASN A 164 10.66 -51.14 11.37
C ASN A 164 9.98 -50.07 12.24
N LEU A 165 10.28 -48.81 11.97
CA LEU A 165 9.67 -47.65 12.61
C LEU A 165 8.27 -47.44 12.05
N ASP A 166 7.29 -47.13 12.89
CA ASP A 166 5.94 -46.75 12.45
C ASP A 166 5.80 -45.23 12.47
N VAL A 167 5.70 -44.63 11.27
CA VAL A 167 5.49 -43.18 11.06
C VAL A 167 4.06 -42.97 10.57
N ASN A 168 3.14 -42.79 11.51
CA ASN A 168 1.69 -42.69 11.28
C ASN A 168 1.12 -43.73 10.29
N GLY A 169 1.31 -45.02 10.59
CA GLY A 169 0.85 -46.16 9.81
C GLY A 169 1.74 -46.55 8.62
N LYS A 170 2.88 -45.86 8.42
CA LYS A 170 3.84 -46.13 7.34
C LYS A 170 5.14 -46.67 7.94
N PHE A 171 5.50 -47.90 7.58
CA PHE A 171 6.68 -48.57 8.11
C PHE A 171 7.96 -48.16 7.38
N VAL A 172 8.97 -47.71 8.13
CA VAL A 172 10.30 -47.33 7.62
C VAL A 172 11.37 -48.25 8.24
N PRO A 173 12.12 -49.02 7.44
CA PRO A 173 13.14 -49.93 7.96
C PRO A 173 14.41 -49.17 8.38
N ALA A 174 14.78 -49.29 9.66
CA ALA A 174 16.04 -48.79 10.23
C ALA A 174 17.12 -49.89 10.35
N GLY A 175 16.85 -51.09 9.82
CA GLY A 175 17.77 -52.23 9.80
C GLY A 175 17.37 -53.35 10.76
N GLU A 176 18.36 -54.10 11.24
CA GLU A 176 18.17 -55.31 12.02
C GLU A 176 19.27 -55.42 13.08
N ILE A 177 18.87 -55.89 14.26
CA ILE A 177 19.74 -56.22 15.39
C ILE A 177 19.83 -57.74 15.52
N ASN A 178 21.02 -58.27 15.73
CA ASN A 178 21.21 -59.61 16.27
C ASN A 178 21.30 -59.51 17.80
N TYR A 179 20.30 -60.04 18.51
CA TYR A 179 20.30 -60.11 19.98
C TYR A 179 20.85 -61.44 20.44
N GLY A 180 22.12 -61.48 20.86
CA GLY A 180 22.84 -62.68 21.27
C GLY A 180 22.88 -62.90 22.78
N PRO A 181 23.30 -64.10 23.22
CA PRO A 181 23.63 -64.35 24.62
C PRO A 181 24.83 -63.50 25.05
N TRP A 182 24.86 -63.09 26.32
CA TRP A 182 26.06 -62.53 26.92
C TRP A 182 27.06 -63.66 27.24
N ASN A 183 28.35 -63.42 26.98
CA ASN A 183 29.38 -64.44 27.12
C ASN A 183 29.81 -64.69 28.58
N GLY A 184 29.60 -63.70 29.46
CA GLY A 184 29.95 -63.75 30.89
C GLY A 184 31.01 -62.73 31.29
N ASP A 185 31.20 -62.58 32.61
CA ASP A 185 32.36 -61.91 33.20
C ASP A 185 33.65 -62.72 32.92
N ASN A 186 34.82 -62.07 32.93
CA ASN A 186 36.08 -62.77 32.68
C ASN A 186 36.53 -63.52 33.94
N PRO A 187 36.56 -64.87 33.98
CA PRO A 187 36.86 -65.63 35.20
C PRO A 187 38.28 -65.42 35.76
N ASN A 188 39.17 -64.79 35.00
CA ASN A 188 40.53 -64.45 35.43
C ASN A 188 40.69 -62.98 35.84
N GLU A 189 39.63 -62.18 35.93
CA GLU A 189 39.75 -60.74 36.21
C GLU A 189 40.18 -60.43 37.66
N THR A 190 41.19 -59.57 37.75
CA THR A 190 41.77 -58.99 38.97
C THR A 190 41.03 -57.71 39.38
N ILE A 191 40.66 -56.89 38.39
CA ILE A 191 39.81 -55.70 38.52
C ILE A 191 38.94 -55.56 37.26
N ALA A 192 37.72 -55.07 37.42
CA ALA A 192 36.84 -54.67 36.32
C ALA A 192 36.16 -53.32 36.64
N LYS A 193 35.92 -52.50 35.61
CA LYS A 193 35.30 -51.17 35.74
C LYS A 193 34.23 -50.96 34.65
N TRP A 194 33.02 -50.62 35.05
CA TRP A 194 31.91 -50.28 34.14
C TRP A 194 31.07 -49.14 34.69
N SER A 195 30.01 -48.76 33.96
CA SER A 195 29.19 -47.60 34.29
C SER A 195 27.78 -47.67 33.74
N ASN A 196 26.82 -47.11 34.48
CA ASN A 196 25.46 -46.86 34.03
C ASN A 196 25.23 -45.34 33.96
N THR A 197 24.75 -44.84 32.83
CA THR A 197 24.43 -43.42 32.62
C THR A 197 22.97 -43.14 32.98
N ASP A 198 22.72 -42.10 33.77
CA ASP A 198 21.40 -41.53 34.02
C ASP A 198 21.27 -40.19 33.27
N TYR A 199 20.57 -40.26 32.13
CA TYR A 199 20.34 -39.14 31.22
C TYR A 199 19.45 -38.06 31.82
N ASN A 200 18.58 -38.41 32.78
CA ASN A 200 17.65 -37.47 33.42
C ASN A 200 18.36 -36.58 34.45
N THR A 201 19.45 -37.07 35.06
CA THR A 201 20.16 -36.37 36.16
C THR A 201 21.60 -35.97 35.81
N GLY A 202 22.00 -36.04 34.53
CA GLY A 202 23.34 -35.62 34.09
C GLY A 202 24.46 -36.38 34.80
N THR A 203 24.26 -37.67 35.11
CA THR A 203 25.08 -38.40 36.07
C THR A 203 25.52 -39.76 35.54
N ILE A 204 26.79 -40.10 35.73
CA ILE A 204 27.36 -41.42 35.40
C ILE A 204 27.63 -42.16 36.72
N LYS A 205 26.96 -43.29 36.96
CA LYS A 205 27.29 -44.18 38.07
C LYS A 205 28.37 -45.17 37.62
N TYR A 206 29.53 -45.13 38.25
CA TYR A 206 30.61 -46.10 38.03
C TYR A 206 30.57 -47.23 39.07
N PHE A 207 31.09 -48.38 38.66
CA PHE A 207 31.32 -49.56 39.47
C PHE A 207 32.76 -50.02 39.27
N ILE A 208 33.43 -50.43 40.35
CA ILE A 208 34.73 -51.10 40.32
C ILE A 208 34.63 -52.39 41.13
N ARG A 209 34.86 -53.52 40.47
CA ARG A 209 34.99 -54.85 41.08
C ARG A 209 36.47 -55.15 41.28
N VAL A 210 36.86 -55.58 42.49
CA VAL A 210 38.26 -55.80 42.90
C VAL A 210 38.44 -57.21 43.46
N SER A 211 39.50 -57.90 43.05
CA SER A 211 39.87 -59.28 43.40
C SER A 211 38.78 -60.31 43.07
N ALA A 212 38.19 -60.24 41.88
CA ALA A 212 37.13 -61.17 41.47
C ALA A 212 37.62 -62.63 41.40
N ARG A 213 38.85 -62.82 40.93
CA ARG A 213 39.58 -64.10 40.91
C ARG A 213 39.87 -64.69 42.30
N GLY A 214 39.81 -63.90 43.38
CA GLY A 214 40.03 -64.36 44.75
C GLY A 214 41.47 -64.83 45.07
N GLU A 215 42.48 -64.25 44.40
CA GLU A 215 43.90 -64.52 44.70
C GLU A 215 44.41 -63.69 45.88
N ASP A 216 45.47 -64.16 46.56
CA ASP A 216 46.05 -63.50 47.73
C ASP A 216 46.73 -62.16 47.37
N MET A 217 45.95 -61.09 47.44
CA MET A 217 46.40 -59.72 47.16
C MET A 217 46.79 -58.98 48.44
N LYS A 218 48.00 -58.42 48.46
CA LYS A 218 48.57 -57.65 49.58
C LYS A 218 48.97 -56.23 49.18
N LYS A 219 49.02 -55.32 50.16
CA LYS A 219 49.26 -53.87 49.99
C LYS A 219 48.27 -53.19 49.02
N VAL A 220 47.03 -53.67 48.95
CA VAL A 220 46.10 -53.34 47.87
C VAL A 220 45.66 -51.88 47.95
N THR A 221 45.85 -51.14 46.86
CA THR A 221 45.38 -49.75 46.73
C THR A 221 44.69 -49.55 45.38
N VAL A 222 43.46 -49.02 45.42
CA VAL A 222 42.66 -48.67 44.24
C VAL A 222 42.64 -47.15 44.11
N SER A 223 43.08 -46.63 42.96
CA SER A 223 43.05 -45.20 42.65
C SER A 223 42.25 -44.94 41.37
N ASP A 224 41.43 -43.89 41.37
CA ASP A 224 40.56 -43.50 40.25
C ASP A 224 40.86 -42.05 39.84
N THR A 225 40.76 -41.74 38.55
CA THR A 225 41.10 -40.41 38.01
C THR A 225 40.10 -40.02 36.92
N LEU A 226 39.47 -38.84 37.06
CA LEU A 226 38.65 -38.23 36.02
C LEU A 226 39.56 -37.63 34.92
N ARG A 227 39.33 -38.01 33.66
CA ARG A 227 40.18 -37.67 32.50
C ARG A 227 39.50 -36.80 31.44
N SER A 228 38.19 -36.54 31.56
CA SER A 228 37.49 -35.47 30.81
C SER A 228 37.14 -34.30 31.75
N ALA A 229 37.12 -33.08 31.19
CA ALA A 229 36.63 -31.90 31.88
C ALA A 229 35.12 -31.99 32.17
N GLY A 230 34.61 -31.11 33.05
CA GLY A 230 33.19 -31.07 33.41
C GLY A 230 32.71 -32.21 34.32
N MET A 231 33.55 -33.20 34.64
CA MET A 231 33.21 -34.30 35.54
C MET A 231 33.50 -33.93 37.01
N SER A 232 32.65 -34.33 37.97
CA SER A 232 32.93 -34.21 39.40
C SER A 232 32.37 -35.38 40.24
N TYR A 233 33.13 -35.90 41.21
CA TYR A 233 32.69 -37.00 42.08
C TYR A 233 31.59 -36.54 43.05
N ASP A 234 30.47 -37.27 43.10
CA ASP A 234 29.47 -37.09 44.14
C ASP A 234 29.89 -37.82 45.41
N LYS A 235 30.60 -37.12 46.31
CA LYS A 235 31.26 -37.73 47.48
C LYS A 235 30.32 -38.47 48.45
N SER A 236 29.03 -38.11 48.48
CA SER A 236 28.01 -38.81 49.30
C SER A 236 27.45 -40.07 48.66
N SER A 237 27.78 -40.35 47.39
CA SER A 237 27.25 -41.49 46.62
C SER A 237 28.13 -42.75 46.68
N PHE A 238 29.28 -42.67 47.34
CA PHE A 238 30.18 -43.80 47.50
C PHE A 238 29.52 -44.91 48.32
N LYS A 239 29.66 -46.14 47.86
CA LYS A 239 29.32 -47.35 48.60
C LYS A 239 30.38 -48.42 48.36
N ILE A 240 30.97 -48.93 49.43
CA ILE A 240 32.09 -49.86 49.41
C ILE A 240 31.65 -51.13 50.16
N THR A 241 31.53 -52.24 49.44
CA THR A 241 31.09 -53.52 50.00
C THR A 241 32.22 -54.54 49.91
N ARG A 242 32.66 -55.09 51.05
CA ARG A 242 33.64 -56.19 51.14
C ARG A 242 32.91 -57.54 51.13
N GLY A 243 33.48 -58.56 50.50
CA GLY A 243 32.95 -59.93 50.57
C GLY A 243 33.81 -60.90 49.77
N LYS A 244 33.25 -62.05 49.39
CA LYS A 244 33.93 -63.01 48.51
C LYS A 244 33.23 -63.12 47.16
N TRP A 245 33.97 -62.88 46.09
CA TRP A 245 33.46 -63.06 44.73
C TRP A 245 33.34 -64.55 44.39
N VAL A 246 32.22 -64.92 43.78
CA VAL A 246 31.96 -66.27 43.27
C VAL A 246 31.30 -66.14 41.89
N MET A 247 31.85 -66.85 40.90
CA MET A 247 31.26 -66.94 39.56
C MET A 247 29.99 -67.81 39.61
N ASP A 248 28.83 -67.21 39.40
CA ASP A 248 27.59 -67.93 39.13
C ASP A 248 27.64 -68.43 37.68
N LEU A 249 27.68 -69.75 37.49
CA LEU A 249 27.78 -70.38 36.17
C LEU A 249 26.46 -70.36 35.37
N GLY A 250 25.32 -70.10 36.02
CA GLY A 250 24.01 -70.02 35.38
C GLY A 250 23.80 -68.68 34.67
N ILE A 251 24.18 -67.57 35.32
CA ILE A 251 24.18 -66.23 34.71
C ILE A 251 25.54 -65.81 34.12
N LYS A 252 26.60 -66.59 34.37
CA LYS A 252 28.00 -66.33 34.01
C LYS A 252 28.54 -65.00 34.57
N SER A 253 28.21 -64.66 35.81
CA SER A 253 28.64 -63.41 36.45
C SER A 253 29.21 -63.61 37.85
N PHE A 254 30.17 -62.77 38.24
CA PHE A 254 30.65 -62.73 39.62
C PHE A 254 29.62 -62.04 40.53
N VAL A 255 29.12 -62.82 41.50
CA VAL A 255 28.26 -62.39 42.60
C VAL A 255 29.10 -62.22 43.87
N LEU A 256 28.85 -61.15 44.64
CA LEU A 256 29.54 -60.90 45.91
C LEU A 256 28.80 -61.61 47.05
N GLN A 257 29.35 -62.74 47.51
CA GLN A 257 28.83 -63.47 48.66
C GLN A 257 29.31 -62.84 49.98
N ASN A 258 28.46 -62.93 51.02
CA ASN A 258 28.70 -62.37 52.36
C ASN A 258 29.06 -60.87 52.36
N GLY A 259 28.50 -60.12 51.40
CA GLY A 259 28.75 -58.69 51.21
C GLY A 259 28.40 -57.87 52.46
N THR A 260 29.41 -57.22 53.03
CA THR A 260 29.31 -56.33 54.19
C THR A 260 29.65 -54.90 53.75
N ASP A 261 28.78 -53.94 54.05
CA ASP A 261 29.06 -52.52 53.78
C ASP A 261 30.13 -52.00 54.75
N VAL A 262 31.22 -51.47 54.19
CA VAL A 262 32.38 -50.95 54.92
C VAL A 262 32.68 -49.50 54.54
N THR A 263 31.70 -48.80 53.93
CA THR A 263 31.86 -47.43 53.44
C THR A 263 32.29 -46.48 54.56
N ALA A 264 31.66 -46.57 55.72
CA ALA A 264 31.93 -45.68 56.86
C ALA A 264 33.29 -45.94 57.55
N SER A 265 33.88 -47.12 57.37
CA SER A 265 35.19 -47.50 57.92
C SER A 265 36.35 -47.39 56.90
N THR A 266 36.04 -47.11 55.63
CA THR A 266 37.04 -47.05 54.56
C THR A 266 37.42 -45.60 54.23
N ALA A 267 38.68 -45.24 54.43
CA ALA A 267 39.17 -43.89 54.15
C ALA A 267 39.35 -43.65 52.63
N ILE A 268 38.62 -42.68 52.08
CA ILE A 268 38.72 -42.25 50.67
C ILE A 268 39.57 -40.98 50.59
N ASN A 269 40.79 -41.11 50.06
CA ASN A 269 41.74 -40.00 49.96
C ASN A 269 41.58 -39.29 48.61
N TYR A 270 40.90 -38.14 48.59
CA TYR A 270 40.69 -37.36 47.37
C TYR A 270 41.99 -36.69 46.89
N THR A 271 42.21 -36.68 45.58
CA THR A 271 43.40 -36.09 44.94
C THR A 271 43.01 -35.07 43.88
N ASN A 272 43.95 -34.18 43.53
CA ASN A 272 43.82 -33.22 42.44
C ASN A 272 44.45 -33.75 41.13
N GLU A 273 44.50 -35.08 40.95
CA GLU A 273 45.03 -35.67 39.71
C GLU A 273 43.99 -35.57 38.58
N GLY A 274 44.41 -35.18 37.37
CA GLY A 274 43.50 -35.01 36.23
C GLY A 274 42.47 -33.91 36.51
N TYR A 275 41.18 -34.23 36.37
CA TYR A 275 40.06 -33.36 36.76
C TYR A 275 39.52 -33.67 38.17
N GLY A 276 40.34 -34.35 38.98
CA GLY A 276 40.00 -34.88 40.29
C GLY A 276 40.18 -36.40 40.31
N GLY A 277 40.65 -36.93 41.43
CA GLY A 277 40.81 -38.36 41.66
C GLY A 277 40.50 -38.77 43.10
N PHE A 278 40.58 -40.06 43.37
CA PHE A 278 40.61 -40.61 44.73
C PHE A 278 41.56 -41.81 44.83
N SER A 279 41.98 -42.14 46.05
CA SER A 279 42.73 -43.35 46.37
C SER A 279 42.23 -44.00 47.66
N ILE A 280 42.01 -45.32 47.61
CA ILE A 280 41.52 -46.15 48.71
C ILE A 280 42.54 -47.25 48.96
N ASN A 281 43.10 -47.28 50.17
CA ASN A 281 43.92 -48.39 50.65
C ASN A 281 43.00 -49.47 51.25
N LEU A 282 43.04 -50.68 50.70
CA LEU A 282 42.24 -51.83 51.11
C LEU A 282 43.05 -52.85 51.95
N GLY A 283 44.36 -52.63 52.12
CA GLY A 283 45.24 -53.45 52.92
C GLY A 283 45.55 -54.81 52.31
N ASP A 284 45.60 -55.85 53.14
CA ASP A 284 45.78 -57.23 52.71
C ASP A 284 44.42 -57.94 52.67
N LEU A 285 44.08 -58.52 51.51
CA LEU A 285 42.75 -59.05 51.21
C LEU A 285 42.61 -60.54 51.53
N GLY A 286 43.70 -61.32 51.44
CA GLY A 286 43.57 -62.76 51.30
C GLY A 286 42.74 -63.08 50.05
N THR A 287 41.72 -63.94 50.17
CA THR A 287 40.82 -64.26 49.04
C THR A 287 39.57 -63.37 48.96
N ASP A 288 39.49 -62.29 49.75
CA ASP A 288 38.36 -61.36 49.70
C ASP A 288 38.49 -60.39 48.51
N GLY A 289 37.36 -59.78 48.16
CA GLY A 289 37.29 -58.72 47.17
C GLY A 289 36.29 -57.62 47.57
N TYR A 290 36.23 -56.59 46.74
CA TYR A 290 35.40 -55.41 46.99
C TYR A 290 34.57 -55.04 45.76
N MET A 291 33.38 -54.51 46.02
CA MET A 291 32.62 -53.67 45.09
C MET A 291 32.71 -52.22 45.57
N ILE A 292 33.12 -51.31 44.69
CA ILE A 292 33.14 -49.85 44.93
C ILE A 292 32.18 -49.22 43.91
N GLU A 293 31.05 -48.71 44.41
CA GLU A 293 30.05 -47.97 43.64
C GLU A 293 30.19 -46.47 43.93
N TYR A 294 30.08 -45.60 42.92
CA TYR A 294 29.98 -44.15 43.11
C TYR A 294 29.36 -43.46 41.89
N LYS A 295 28.92 -42.21 42.06
CA LYS A 295 28.40 -41.34 40.99
C LYS A 295 29.38 -40.22 40.65
N VAL A 296 29.39 -39.84 39.38
CA VAL A 296 30.05 -38.66 38.84
C VAL A 296 28.98 -37.77 38.21
N LYS A 297 28.90 -36.53 38.67
CA LYS A 297 28.04 -35.48 38.12
C LYS A 297 28.74 -34.83 36.93
N LEU A 298 27.95 -34.47 35.93
CA LEU A 298 28.40 -33.67 34.79
C LEU A 298 27.97 -32.22 35.03
N ASN A 299 28.93 -31.31 34.94
CA ASN A 299 28.79 -29.90 35.35
C ASN A 299 28.23 -29.02 34.20
N HIS A 300 27.84 -29.64 33.09
CA HIS A 300 27.22 -29.04 31.91
C HIS A 300 26.20 -30.00 31.31
N ALA A 301 25.29 -29.51 30.46
CA ALA A 301 24.39 -30.35 29.68
C ALA A 301 25.20 -31.06 28.57
N PRO A 302 25.37 -32.39 28.57
CA PRO A 302 26.27 -33.05 27.65
C PRO A 302 25.72 -33.12 26.22
N LEU A 303 26.62 -33.10 25.24
CA LEU A 303 26.25 -33.26 23.83
C LEU A 303 26.13 -34.75 23.46
N ASN A 304 25.23 -35.07 22.52
CA ASN A 304 25.12 -36.43 21.99
C ASN A 304 26.46 -36.84 21.33
N GLY A 305 27.01 -37.99 21.71
CA GLY A 305 28.34 -38.44 21.28
C GLY A 305 29.52 -37.93 22.11
N GLU A 306 29.32 -37.07 23.13
CA GLU A 306 30.39 -36.59 24.00
C GLU A 306 31.06 -37.74 24.80
N GLN A 307 32.38 -37.68 25.02
CA GLN A 307 33.15 -38.76 25.65
C GLN A 307 33.68 -38.40 27.05
N PHE A 308 33.15 -39.09 28.06
CA PHE A 308 33.56 -38.99 29.46
C PHE A 308 34.56 -40.09 29.83
N LYS A 309 35.81 -39.70 30.05
CA LYS A 309 36.95 -40.61 30.25
C LYS A 309 37.30 -40.71 31.73
N ASN A 310 37.45 -41.92 32.23
CA ASN A 310 37.80 -42.23 33.61
C ASN A 310 38.80 -43.42 33.64
N ARG A 311 39.87 -43.32 34.40
CA ARG A 311 40.89 -44.37 34.57
C ARG A 311 40.89 -44.87 36.01
N VAL A 312 40.92 -46.18 36.21
CA VAL A 312 41.27 -46.81 37.49
C VAL A 312 42.63 -47.51 37.42
N LEU A 313 43.36 -47.49 38.54
CA LEU A 313 44.60 -48.19 38.80
C LEU A 313 44.41 -49.14 39.98
N LEU A 314 44.73 -50.42 39.82
CA LEU A 314 44.90 -51.38 40.91
C LEU A 314 46.38 -51.55 41.19
N ASN A 315 46.82 -51.33 42.44
CA ASN A 315 48.15 -51.67 42.90
C ASN A 315 48.06 -52.79 43.94
N TYR A 316 48.81 -53.88 43.77
CA TYR A 316 48.83 -55.03 44.68
C TYR A 316 50.09 -55.88 44.47
N ASN A 317 50.62 -56.52 45.50
CA ASN A 317 51.79 -57.42 45.40
C ASN A 317 52.97 -56.82 44.61
N ASP A 318 53.20 -55.51 44.79
CA ASP A 318 54.21 -54.70 44.09
C ASP A 318 54.08 -54.66 42.54
N LYS A 319 52.86 -54.94 42.03
CA LYS A 319 52.39 -54.75 40.65
C LYS A 319 51.42 -53.57 40.54
N THR A 320 51.23 -53.08 39.32
CA THR A 320 50.18 -52.11 38.94
C THR A 320 49.44 -52.60 37.69
N GLU A 321 48.12 -52.45 37.66
CA GLU A 321 47.24 -52.72 36.52
C GLU A 321 46.36 -51.49 36.23
N GLU A 322 46.23 -51.10 34.95
CA GLU A 322 45.47 -49.90 34.52
C GLU A 322 44.26 -50.29 33.66
N PHE A 323 43.08 -49.75 34.00
CA PHE A 323 41.85 -49.93 33.25
C PHE A 323 41.24 -48.56 32.90
N ASN A 324 41.16 -48.28 31.59
CA ASN A 324 40.54 -47.07 31.06
C ASN A 324 39.08 -47.34 30.66
N SER A 325 38.18 -46.48 31.12
CA SER A 325 36.76 -46.47 30.79
C SER A 325 36.44 -45.19 30.02
N THR A 326 35.72 -45.31 28.90
CA THR A 326 35.18 -44.18 28.14
C THR A 326 33.67 -44.38 28.01
N VAL A 327 32.90 -43.41 28.49
CA VAL A 327 31.45 -43.39 28.38
C VAL A 327 31.09 -42.39 27.28
N THR A 328 30.52 -42.86 26.19
CA THR A 328 29.91 -42.01 25.18
C THR A 328 28.50 -41.64 25.63
N TRP A 329 28.17 -40.35 25.63
CA TRP A 329 26.83 -39.86 25.97
C TRP A 329 25.86 -40.13 24.81
N GLN A 330 25.24 -41.31 24.82
CA GLN A 330 24.24 -41.73 23.85
C GLN A 330 22.87 -41.21 24.27
N SER A 331 22.57 -39.96 23.89
CA SER A 331 21.30 -39.29 24.14
C SER A 331 20.50 -39.17 22.85
N ALA A 332 19.72 -38.10 22.72
CA ALA A 332 19.19 -37.66 21.44
C ALA A 332 19.75 -36.28 21.02
N SER A 333 19.60 -35.95 19.75
CA SER A 333 19.99 -34.69 19.11
C SER A 333 19.29 -34.55 17.77
N GLY A 334 19.00 -33.33 17.32
CA GLY A 334 18.43 -33.10 15.99
C GLY A 334 18.92 -31.81 15.34
N GLU A 335 19.16 -31.87 14.04
CA GLU A 335 19.45 -30.73 13.18
C GLU A 335 18.42 -30.64 12.04
N ALA A 336 17.98 -29.44 11.66
CA ALA A 336 17.07 -29.25 10.53
C ALA A 336 17.20 -27.84 9.93
N ASN A 337 17.17 -27.72 8.60
CA ASN A 337 17.26 -26.44 7.91
C ASN A 337 16.26 -26.40 6.76
N GLY A 338 15.63 -25.26 6.52
CA GLY A 338 14.85 -24.98 5.31
C GLY A 338 15.34 -23.74 4.60
N TYR A 339 14.67 -23.39 3.51
CA TYR A 339 15.01 -22.23 2.69
C TYR A 339 13.86 -21.23 2.70
N ASN A 340 14.20 -19.96 2.91
CA ASN A 340 13.36 -18.87 2.42
C ASN A 340 13.69 -18.63 0.93
N TYR A 341 12.68 -18.19 0.18
CA TYR A 341 12.77 -17.96 -1.26
C TYR A 341 12.57 -16.48 -1.57
N SER A 342 12.91 -16.08 -2.80
CA SER A 342 12.68 -14.71 -3.27
C SER A 342 12.13 -14.62 -4.69
N ILE A 343 11.54 -13.48 -5.01
CA ILE A 343 11.17 -13.08 -6.37
C ILE A 343 12.00 -11.83 -6.69
N LYS A 344 12.63 -11.82 -7.86
CA LYS A 344 13.37 -10.68 -8.40
C LYS A 344 12.75 -10.29 -9.74
N LEU A 345 12.29 -9.04 -9.81
CA LEU A 345 11.58 -8.48 -10.95
C LEU A 345 12.47 -7.47 -11.67
N ARG A 346 12.53 -7.58 -12.99
CA ARG A 346 13.05 -6.53 -13.88
C ARG A 346 11.90 -5.89 -14.65
N LYS A 347 11.90 -4.58 -14.78
CA LYS A 347 10.85 -3.80 -15.45
C LYS A 347 11.41 -3.11 -16.67
N THR A 348 10.76 -3.25 -17.82
CA THR A 348 11.17 -2.55 -19.05
C THR A 348 10.00 -1.97 -19.85
N ASP A 349 10.33 -1.07 -20.79
CA ASP A 349 9.49 -0.80 -21.95
C ASP A 349 9.60 -1.94 -22.99
N VAL A 350 8.79 -1.89 -24.04
CA VAL A 350 8.84 -2.80 -25.21
C VAL A 350 10.19 -2.80 -25.96
N ASN A 351 11.08 -1.84 -25.69
CA ASN A 351 12.42 -1.75 -26.29
C ASN A 351 13.52 -2.30 -25.35
N GLY A 352 13.16 -2.83 -24.18
CA GLY A 352 14.09 -3.35 -23.18
C GLY A 352 14.77 -2.28 -22.30
N ARG A 353 14.36 -1.00 -22.39
CA ARG A 353 14.83 0.08 -21.50
C ARG A 353 14.23 -0.12 -20.11
N THR A 354 15.02 0.04 -19.07
CA THR A 354 14.62 -0.21 -17.69
C THR A 354 13.71 0.90 -17.14
N LEU A 355 12.67 0.53 -16.38
CA LEU A 355 11.68 1.48 -15.85
C LEU A 355 11.63 1.48 -14.32
N LYS A 356 11.86 2.66 -13.73
CA LYS A 356 11.79 2.95 -12.30
C LYS A 356 10.35 3.23 -11.85
N GLY A 357 10.04 2.93 -10.59
CA GLY A 357 8.82 3.39 -9.92
C GLY A 357 7.58 2.55 -10.19
N ALA A 358 7.71 1.43 -10.91
CA ALA A 358 6.66 0.42 -10.96
C ALA A 358 6.49 -0.20 -9.57
N ILE A 359 5.25 -0.37 -9.12
CA ILE A 359 4.90 -0.99 -7.84
C ILE A 359 4.01 -2.20 -8.12
N PHE A 360 4.38 -3.33 -7.52
CA PHE A 360 3.68 -4.61 -7.63
C PHE A 360 3.19 -5.06 -6.26
N SER A 361 1.99 -5.63 -6.23
CA SER A 361 1.53 -6.49 -5.14
C SER A 361 1.89 -7.94 -5.46
N VAL A 362 2.41 -8.67 -4.47
CA VAL A 362 2.70 -10.11 -4.56
C VAL A 362 1.72 -10.86 -3.68
N VAL A 363 0.86 -11.67 -4.29
CA VAL A 363 -0.16 -12.48 -3.62
C VAL A 363 0.25 -13.95 -3.64
N ARG A 364 0.17 -14.65 -2.51
CA ARG A 364 0.36 -16.10 -2.43
C ARG A 364 -0.92 -16.80 -2.86
N ASP A 365 -0.87 -17.60 -3.91
CA ASP A 365 -2.07 -18.18 -4.56
C ASP A 365 -2.85 -19.15 -3.64
N SER A 366 -2.17 -19.81 -2.70
CA SER A 366 -2.76 -20.82 -1.81
C SER A 366 -3.52 -20.24 -0.61
N SER A 367 -3.12 -19.06 -0.09
CA SER A 367 -3.81 -18.36 1.00
C SER A 367 -4.64 -17.16 0.52
N GLY A 368 -4.38 -16.64 -0.68
CA GLY A 368 -4.94 -15.37 -1.18
C GLY A 368 -4.35 -14.12 -0.51
N GLU A 369 -3.31 -14.29 0.33
CA GLU A 369 -2.72 -13.21 1.12
C GLU A 369 -1.69 -12.40 0.31
N THR A 370 -1.68 -11.07 0.51
CA THR A 370 -0.62 -10.21 -0.01
C THR A 370 0.60 -10.30 0.89
N VAL A 371 1.60 -11.08 0.48
CA VAL A 371 2.83 -11.35 1.25
C VAL A 371 3.86 -10.22 1.17
N GLY A 372 3.67 -9.26 0.27
CA GLY A 372 4.52 -8.07 0.19
C GLY A 372 4.34 -7.30 -1.12
N THR A 373 5.22 -6.31 -1.32
CA THR A 373 5.27 -5.50 -2.54
C THR A 373 6.68 -5.44 -3.11
N ILE A 374 6.79 -5.29 -4.43
CA ILE A 374 8.05 -5.01 -5.12
C ILE A 374 7.96 -3.62 -5.74
N THR A 375 8.96 -2.77 -5.53
CA THR A 375 9.09 -1.45 -6.16
C THR A 375 10.39 -1.38 -6.96
N THR A 376 10.37 -0.83 -8.17
CA THR A 376 11.56 -0.84 -9.05
C THR A 376 12.44 0.40 -8.89
N GLY A 377 13.76 0.18 -8.80
CA GLY A 377 14.79 1.22 -8.70
C GLY A 377 15.18 1.85 -10.04
N GLU A 378 16.26 2.65 -10.04
CA GLU A 378 16.79 3.35 -11.24
C GLU A 378 17.18 2.36 -12.37
N ASP A 379 17.67 1.18 -12.01
CA ASP A 379 18.01 0.08 -12.92
C ASP A 379 16.79 -0.74 -13.38
N GLY A 380 15.59 -0.32 -12.98
CA GLY A 380 14.33 -1.03 -13.22
C GLY A 380 14.23 -2.38 -12.51
N THR A 381 15.05 -2.68 -11.51
CA THR A 381 14.94 -3.93 -10.73
C THR A 381 14.34 -3.72 -9.35
N GLY A 382 13.76 -4.78 -8.79
CA GLY A 382 13.28 -4.85 -7.41
C GLY A 382 13.12 -6.31 -6.98
N SER A 383 13.02 -6.57 -5.67
CA SER A 383 12.86 -7.92 -5.15
C SER A 383 12.02 -7.99 -3.88
N LEU A 384 11.50 -9.18 -3.59
CA LEU A 384 10.83 -9.55 -2.34
C LEU A 384 11.38 -10.92 -1.90
N GLY A 385 11.94 -10.99 -0.69
CA GLY A 385 12.41 -12.22 -0.05
C GLY A 385 11.50 -12.65 1.10
N GLY A 386 11.90 -13.72 1.82
CA GLY A 386 11.11 -14.26 2.93
C GLY A 386 9.90 -15.09 2.49
N LEU A 387 9.91 -15.60 1.26
CA LEU A 387 8.79 -16.33 0.67
C LEU A 387 8.88 -17.83 0.95
N LEU A 388 7.73 -18.47 1.17
CA LEU A 388 7.60 -19.93 1.09
C LEU A 388 7.68 -20.39 -0.37
N ARG A 389 8.05 -21.65 -0.61
CA ARG A 389 8.05 -22.22 -1.97
C ARG A 389 6.63 -22.64 -2.35
N ASP A 390 5.92 -21.70 -2.94
CA ASP A 390 4.52 -21.80 -3.35
C ASP A 390 4.30 -21.07 -4.70
N ASN A 391 3.07 -21.07 -5.20
CA ASN A 391 2.65 -20.29 -6.35
C ASN A 391 2.28 -18.85 -5.94
N TYR A 392 2.60 -17.87 -6.78
CA TYR A 392 2.35 -16.45 -6.52
C TYR A 392 1.80 -15.73 -7.75
N THR A 393 0.87 -14.80 -7.53
CA THR A 393 0.38 -13.86 -8.54
C THR A 393 0.92 -12.46 -8.25
N ILE A 394 1.64 -11.89 -9.22
CA ILE A 394 2.27 -10.57 -9.15
C ILE A 394 1.45 -9.61 -10.01
N THR A 395 0.86 -8.60 -9.38
CA THR A 395 -0.04 -7.63 -10.05
C THR A 395 0.53 -6.22 -9.96
N GLU A 396 0.62 -5.50 -11.08
CA GLU A 396 1.07 -4.11 -11.09
C GLU A 396 0.01 -3.17 -10.48
N THR A 397 0.29 -2.64 -9.30
CA THR A 397 -0.58 -1.67 -8.61
C THR A 397 -0.34 -0.25 -9.10
N THR A 398 0.88 0.07 -9.53
CA THR A 398 1.26 1.37 -10.12
C THR A 398 2.25 1.14 -11.26
N ALA A 399 1.90 1.57 -12.48
CA ALA A 399 2.83 1.60 -13.61
C ALA A 399 3.70 2.88 -13.55
N PRO A 400 4.88 2.90 -14.19
CA PRO A 400 5.71 4.08 -14.36
C PRO A 400 5.01 5.22 -15.12
N ASP A 401 5.45 6.47 -14.90
CA ASP A 401 4.84 7.64 -15.53
C ASP A 401 4.84 7.55 -17.07
N GLY A 402 3.64 7.61 -17.66
CA GLY A 402 3.44 7.54 -19.11
C GLY A 402 3.36 6.12 -19.69
N TYR A 403 3.18 5.09 -18.86
CA TYR A 403 3.02 3.70 -19.29
C TYR A 403 1.66 3.11 -18.91
N GLU A 404 1.18 2.16 -19.72
CA GLU A 404 0.05 1.30 -19.36
C GLU A 404 0.52 0.12 -18.52
N LYS A 405 -0.28 -0.28 -17.52
CA LYS A 405 0.02 -1.42 -16.66
C LYS A 405 0.13 -2.73 -17.45
N ALA A 406 1.07 -3.58 -17.06
CA ALA A 406 1.14 -4.96 -17.51
C ALA A 406 0.05 -5.85 -16.89
N ASP A 407 -0.29 -6.93 -17.61
CA ASP A 407 -1.14 -8.01 -17.08
C ASP A 407 -0.47 -8.74 -15.91
N PRO A 408 -1.24 -9.31 -14.95
CA PRO A 408 -0.67 -10.05 -13.81
C PRO A 408 0.18 -11.25 -14.24
N VAL A 409 1.38 -11.37 -13.66
CA VAL A 409 2.33 -12.46 -13.93
C VAL A 409 2.24 -13.50 -12.82
N LYS A 410 2.24 -14.79 -13.19
CA LYS A 410 2.29 -15.90 -12.23
C LYS A 410 3.70 -16.50 -12.11
N ILE A 411 4.07 -16.85 -10.88
CA ILE A 411 5.24 -17.64 -10.51
C ILE A 411 4.74 -18.98 -9.98
N THR A 412 5.37 -20.09 -10.35
CA THR A 412 5.11 -21.40 -9.74
C THR A 412 6.15 -21.78 -8.68
N ALA A 413 5.74 -22.66 -7.77
CA ALA A 413 6.64 -23.28 -6.78
C ALA A 413 7.88 -23.95 -7.41
N GLU A 414 7.78 -24.39 -8.67
CA GLU A 414 8.86 -25.01 -9.43
C GLU A 414 9.88 -23.99 -9.95
N GLN A 415 9.45 -22.78 -10.34
CA GLN A 415 10.37 -21.72 -10.78
C GLN A 415 11.27 -21.23 -9.64
N LEU A 416 10.75 -21.23 -8.41
CA LEU A 416 11.50 -20.94 -7.18
C LEU A 416 12.54 -22.04 -6.86
N LYS A 417 12.35 -23.28 -7.34
CA LYS A 417 13.14 -24.47 -6.99
C LYS A 417 14.47 -24.55 -7.77
N ASN A 418 15.27 -23.50 -7.69
CA ASN A 418 16.61 -23.41 -8.26
C ASN A 418 17.69 -23.18 -7.17
N ASP A 419 18.97 -23.17 -7.56
CA ASP A 419 20.09 -23.04 -6.62
C ASP A 419 20.06 -21.71 -5.86
N ALA A 420 19.76 -20.61 -6.55
CA ALA A 420 19.63 -19.26 -5.98
C ALA A 420 18.33 -19.03 -5.18
N LYS A 421 17.45 -20.04 -5.06
CA LYS A 421 16.13 -19.98 -4.36
C LYS A 421 15.26 -18.79 -4.81
N THR A 422 15.46 -18.33 -6.05
CA THR A 422 14.95 -17.04 -6.52
C THR A 422 14.34 -17.15 -7.90
N ALA A 423 13.07 -16.77 -8.06
CA ALA A 423 12.47 -16.63 -9.39
C ALA A 423 12.81 -15.25 -9.99
N GLU A 424 13.49 -15.23 -11.13
CA GLU A 424 13.71 -14.01 -11.91
C GLU A 424 12.63 -13.88 -13.00
N ILE A 425 12.01 -12.70 -13.11
CA ILE A 425 11.06 -12.37 -14.18
C ILE A 425 11.30 -10.98 -14.77
N THR A 426 10.82 -10.77 -16.00
CA THR A 426 10.74 -9.44 -16.63
C THR A 426 9.29 -9.07 -16.91
N VAL A 427 8.88 -7.86 -16.54
CA VAL A 427 7.54 -7.29 -16.80
C VAL A 427 7.66 -6.08 -17.72
N VAL A 428 6.93 -6.11 -18.84
CA VAL A 428 7.08 -5.18 -19.97
C VAL A 428 5.84 -4.30 -20.12
N ASP A 429 6.01 -2.97 -20.08
CA ASP A 429 4.90 -2.04 -20.36
C ASP A 429 4.90 -1.54 -21.79
N LYS A 430 3.71 -1.13 -22.21
CA LYS A 430 3.46 -0.34 -23.42
C LYS A 430 3.40 1.14 -23.03
N LEU A 431 3.96 2.00 -23.87
CA LEU A 431 3.85 3.45 -23.69
C LEU A 431 2.37 3.87 -23.84
N GLU A 432 1.89 4.73 -22.95
CA GLU A 432 0.52 5.25 -22.97
C GLU A 432 0.28 6.08 -24.24
N GLU A 433 -0.65 5.64 -25.09
CA GLU A 433 -1.05 6.39 -26.28
C GLU A 433 -1.78 7.67 -25.90
N LYS A 434 -1.37 8.82 -26.46
CA LYS A 434 -1.92 10.15 -26.15
C LYS A 434 -2.43 10.88 -27.37
N THR A 435 -3.48 11.64 -27.16
CA THR A 435 -4.19 12.43 -28.17
C THR A 435 -4.45 13.86 -27.69
N SER A 436 -5.04 14.68 -28.56
CA SER A 436 -5.52 16.02 -28.23
C SER A 436 -6.88 16.26 -28.89
N VAL A 437 -7.70 17.11 -28.27
CA VAL A 437 -9.02 17.49 -28.77
C VAL A 437 -9.08 19.01 -28.84
N LYS A 438 -9.39 19.56 -30.01
CA LYS A 438 -9.63 20.99 -30.21
C LYS A 438 -11.13 21.30 -30.15
N VAL A 439 -11.48 22.47 -29.62
CA VAL A 439 -12.80 23.10 -29.79
C VAL A 439 -12.66 24.53 -30.30
N THR A 440 -13.62 24.97 -31.12
CA THR A 440 -13.74 26.35 -31.63
C THR A 440 -15.19 26.82 -31.53
N LYS A 441 -15.43 28.08 -31.18
CA LYS A 441 -16.78 28.67 -31.23
C LYS A 441 -17.12 29.14 -32.64
N ALA A 442 -18.41 29.08 -32.99
CA ALA A 442 -19.01 29.86 -34.07
C ALA A 442 -20.28 30.57 -33.57
N TRP A 443 -20.68 31.62 -34.28
CA TRP A 443 -21.85 32.46 -33.98
C TRP A 443 -22.75 32.58 -35.20
N ASP A 444 -24.05 32.51 -34.97
CA ASP A 444 -25.14 32.57 -35.96
C ASP A 444 -26.22 33.51 -35.40
N ASP A 445 -25.84 34.78 -35.22
CA ASP A 445 -26.60 35.80 -34.46
C ASP A 445 -26.67 37.18 -35.16
N SER A 446 -26.57 37.18 -36.50
CA SER A 446 -26.56 38.40 -37.33
C SER A 446 -25.54 39.43 -36.84
N ASP A 447 -24.32 38.95 -36.58
CA ASP A 447 -23.21 39.65 -35.93
C ASP A 447 -23.59 40.47 -34.70
N ASN A 448 -24.26 39.82 -33.74
CA ASN A 448 -24.66 40.39 -32.46
C ASN A 448 -25.50 41.67 -32.58
N THR A 449 -26.39 41.75 -33.59
CA THR A 449 -27.27 42.90 -33.82
C THR A 449 -28.06 43.32 -32.56
N ASP A 450 -28.56 42.36 -31.78
CA ASP A 450 -29.28 42.60 -30.53
C ASP A 450 -28.39 42.81 -29.29
N GLY A 451 -27.06 42.73 -29.40
CA GLY A 451 -26.12 43.00 -28.30
C GLY A 451 -26.16 41.99 -27.15
N VAL A 452 -26.62 40.75 -27.41
CA VAL A 452 -26.86 39.70 -26.40
C VAL A 452 -25.79 38.60 -26.37
N ARG A 453 -24.82 38.62 -27.30
CA ARG A 453 -23.69 37.68 -27.32
C ARG A 453 -22.89 37.81 -26.01
N PRO A 454 -22.68 36.72 -25.25
CA PRO A 454 -21.93 36.79 -24.00
C PRO A 454 -20.43 36.98 -24.27
N ASP A 455 -19.72 37.68 -23.38
CA ASP A 455 -18.27 37.92 -23.48
C ASP A 455 -17.43 36.63 -23.43
N SER A 456 -18.02 35.53 -22.93
CA SER A 456 -17.39 34.21 -22.88
C SER A 456 -18.45 33.10 -22.79
N VAL A 457 -18.05 31.87 -23.10
CA VAL A 457 -18.84 30.65 -22.82
C VAL A 457 -17.97 29.59 -22.15
N GLN A 458 -18.58 28.69 -21.38
CA GLN A 458 -17.87 27.57 -20.76
C GLN A 458 -18.15 26.26 -21.50
N VAL A 459 -17.10 25.47 -21.75
CA VAL A 459 -17.17 24.19 -22.46
C VAL A 459 -16.61 23.07 -21.59
N GLN A 460 -17.36 21.97 -21.50
CA GLN A 460 -16.97 20.75 -20.82
C GLN A 460 -16.50 19.72 -21.85
N LEU A 461 -15.26 19.25 -21.74
CA LEU A 461 -14.83 18.01 -22.39
C LEU A 461 -15.48 16.82 -21.67
N ARG A 462 -15.85 15.80 -22.45
CA ARG A 462 -16.39 14.53 -21.95
C ARG A 462 -15.64 13.36 -22.56
N ALA A 463 -15.29 12.40 -21.72
CA ALA A 463 -14.74 11.10 -22.10
C ALA A 463 -15.82 10.04 -21.82
N ASP A 464 -16.19 9.25 -22.83
CA ASP A 464 -17.21 8.20 -22.72
C ASP A 464 -18.54 8.71 -22.10
N GLY A 465 -18.92 9.93 -22.49
CA GLY A 465 -20.09 10.67 -21.99
C GLY A 465 -19.93 11.31 -20.60
N LYS A 466 -19.00 10.82 -19.76
CA LYS A 466 -18.69 11.39 -18.44
C LYS A 466 -17.90 12.68 -18.57
N LYS A 467 -18.03 13.60 -17.62
CA LYS A 467 -17.20 14.82 -17.56
C LYS A 467 -15.72 14.44 -17.45
N SER A 468 -14.86 15.13 -18.20
CA SER A 468 -13.41 14.93 -18.20
C SER A 468 -12.72 16.29 -18.10
N GLY A 469 -11.92 16.49 -17.05
CA GLY A 469 -11.30 17.79 -16.74
C GLY A 469 -12.29 18.89 -16.35
N ASP A 470 -11.74 20.06 -16.04
CA ASP A 470 -12.49 21.25 -15.68
C ASP A 470 -13.18 21.92 -16.88
N LEU A 471 -14.08 22.86 -16.58
CA LEU A 471 -14.71 23.73 -17.58
C LEU A 471 -13.69 24.72 -18.14
N VAL A 472 -13.50 24.71 -19.46
CA VAL A 472 -12.65 25.69 -20.16
C VAL A 472 -13.48 26.88 -20.61
N THR A 473 -12.91 28.08 -20.57
CA THR A 473 -13.59 29.30 -21.00
C THR A 473 -13.12 29.69 -22.40
N LEU A 474 -14.06 29.86 -23.34
CA LEU A 474 -13.80 30.42 -24.67
C LEU A 474 -14.24 31.89 -24.68
N ASN A 475 -13.41 32.77 -25.24
CA ASN A 475 -13.67 34.21 -25.34
C ASN A 475 -12.82 34.84 -26.47
N GLU A 476 -12.99 36.14 -26.72
CA GLU A 476 -12.24 36.85 -27.76
C GLU A 476 -10.71 36.79 -27.55
N ALA A 477 -10.25 36.82 -26.29
CA ALA A 477 -8.83 36.82 -25.94
C ALA A 477 -8.12 35.48 -26.22
N ASN A 478 -8.85 34.37 -26.38
CA ASN A 478 -8.31 33.11 -26.92
C ASN A 478 -8.80 32.78 -28.33
N HIS A 479 -9.26 33.79 -29.08
CA HIS A 479 -9.85 33.65 -30.43
C HIS A 479 -10.93 32.56 -30.48
N TRP A 480 -11.68 32.44 -29.38
CA TRP A 480 -12.73 31.46 -29.15
C TRP A 480 -12.32 29.99 -29.38
N THR A 481 -11.05 29.63 -29.12
CA THR A 481 -10.56 28.26 -29.29
C THR A 481 -9.77 27.76 -28.08
N TYR A 482 -9.84 26.45 -27.85
CA TYR A 482 -9.09 25.74 -26.82
C TYR A 482 -8.71 24.35 -27.32
N THR A 483 -7.56 23.84 -26.88
CA THR A 483 -7.12 22.46 -27.17
C THR A 483 -6.73 21.76 -25.89
N TRP A 484 -7.45 20.69 -25.53
CA TRP A 484 -7.02 19.76 -24.50
C TRP A 484 -5.91 18.86 -25.07
N THR A 485 -4.75 18.78 -24.42
CA THR A 485 -3.59 18.00 -24.88
C THR A 485 -3.20 16.94 -23.84
N GLY A 486 -2.47 15.92 -24.26
CA GLY A 486 -2.01 14.84 -23.38
C GLY A 486 -3.14 13.94 -22.86
N LEU A 487 -4.30 13.97 -23.52
CA LEU A 487 -5.44 13.10 -23.22
C LEU A 487 -5.05 11.64 -23.51
N LYS A 488 -5.52 10.68 -22.71
CA LYS A 488 -5.38 9.25 -23.03
C LYS A 488 -6.12 8.95 -24.34
N ALA A 489 -5.51 8.23 -25.26
CA ALA A 489 -6.22 7.74 -26.45
C ALA A 489 -7.13 6.55 -26.10
N LYS A 490 -6.69 5.70 -25.16
CA LYS A 490 -7.34 4.44 -24.77
C LYS A 490 -7.61 4.33 -23.28
N ASN A 491 -8.59 3.51 -22.93
CA ASN A 491 -8.97 3.11 -21.59
C ASN A 491 -9.18 1.59 -21.59
N ASN A 492 -8.35 0.85 -20.84
CA ASN A 492 -8.30 -0.62 -20.86
C ASN A 492 -8.26 -1.21 -22.29
N GLY A 493 -7.45 -0.61 -23.17
CA GLY A 493 -7.29 -1.03 -24.57
C GLY A 493 -8.41 -0.62 -25.55
N GLN A 494 -9.50 0.01 -25.09
CA GLN A 494 -10.56 0.54 -25.95
C GLN A 494 -10.39 2.05 -26.16
N ASP A 495 -10.65 2.54 -27.38
CA ASP A 495 -10.52 3.96 -27.73
C ASP A 495 -11.54 4.83 -26.97
N ILE A 496 -11.07 5.93 -26.37
CA ILE A 496 -11.92 6.84 -25.59
C ILE A 496 -12.74 7.74 -26.51
N LYS A 497 -14.07 7.72 -26.34
CA LYS A 497 -14.96 8.58 -27.13
C LYS A 497 -15.04 9.98 -26.53
N TYR A 498 -14.15 10.86 -26.97
CA TYR A 498 -14.21 12.28 -26.63
C TYR A 498 -15.37 13.02 -27.32
N THR A 499 -16.03 13.89 -26.56
CA THR A 499 -17.10 14.79 -27.01
C THR A 499 -17.05 16.10 -26.22
N VAL A 500 -17.68 17.18 -26.72
CA VAL A 500 -17.81 18.45 -25.99
C VAL A 500 -19.27 18.82 -25.74
N SER A 501 -19.53 19.53 -24.64
CA SER A 501 -20.83 20.15 -24.38
C SER A 501 -20.64 21.56 -23.81
N GLU A 502 -21.28 22.55 -24.42
CA GLU A 502 -21.31 23.93 -23.91
C GLU A 502 -22.28 24.05 -22.73
N VAL A 503 -21.92 24.91 -21.77
CA VAL A 503 -22.82 25.39 -20.70
C VAL A 503 -23.36 26.75 -21.16
N LEU A 504 -24.60 26.75 -21.66
CA LEU A 504 -25.26 27.99 -22.11
C LEU A 504 -25.38 29.00 -20.96
N PRO A 505 -25.29 30.32 -21.25
CA PRO A 505 -25.59 31.36 -20.28
C PRO A 505 -27.08 31.29 -19.88
N ALA A 506 -27.37 31.61 -18.61
CA ALA A 506 -28.71 31.52 -18.03
C ALA A 506 -29.76 32.50 -18.62
N ASN A 507 -29.39 33.32 -19.61
CA ASN A 507 -30.30 34.25 -20.28
C ASN A 507 -31.29 33.58 -21.26
N GLY A 508 -31.05 32.31 -21.63
CA GLY A 508 -31.94 31.51 -22.49
C GLY A 508 -32.10 32.02 -23.93
N LYS A 509 -31.34 33.04 -24.36
CA LYS A 509 -31.51 33.66 -25.69
C LYS A 509 -30.89 32.88 -26.85
N TYR A 510 -29.98 31.95 -26.57
CA TYR A 510 -29.25 31.15 -27.56
C TYR A 510 -29.59 29.67 -27.48
N THR A 511 -29.60 29.00 -28.62
CA THR A 511 -29.44 27.54 -28.72
C THR A 511 -28.05 27.22 -29.29
N PHE A 512 -27.54 26.00 -29.03
CA PHE A 512 -26.25 25.56 -29.57
C PHE A 512 -26.35 24.27 -30.37
N LYS A 513 -25.42 24.11 -31.32
CA LYS A 513 -25.19 22.86 -32.06
C LYS A 513 -23.69 22.56 -32.07
N VAL A 514 -23.35 21.30 -31.78
CA VAL A 514 -21.98 20.78 -31.92
C VAL A 514 -21.84 20.07 -33.27
N THR A 515 -20.75 20.30 -33.98
CA THR A 515 -20.31 19.57 -35.18
C THR A 515 -18.81 19.25 -35.09
N GLY A 516 -18.30 18.45 -36.03
CA GLY A 516 -16.93 17.92 -35.98
C GLY A 516 -16.79 16.72 -35.04
N ASP A 517 -15.56 16.30 -34.83
CA ASP A 517 -15.19 15.12 -34.04
C ASP A 517 -13.89 15.35 -33.25
N ALA A 518 -13.43 14.33 -32.52
CA ALA A 518 -12.23 14.42 -31.68
C ALA A 518 -10.91 14.60 -32.46
N VAL A 519 -10.85 14.15 -33.72
CA VAL A 519 -9.65 14.15 -34.58
C VAL A 519 -9.60 15.42 -35.45
N SER A 520 -10.73 15.81 -36.04
CA SER A 520 -10.86 17.05 -36.82
C SER A 520 -11.00 18.31 -35.96
N GLY A 521 -11.47 18.14 -34.72
CA GLY A 521 -11.81 19.21 -33.79
C GLY A 521 -13.30 19.56 -33.83
N PHE A 522 -13.85 19.91 -32.67
CA PHE A 522 -15.25 20.28 -32.53
C PHE A 522 -15.49 21.77 -32.84
N ILE A 523 -16.62 22.06 -33.47
CA ILE A 523 -17.16 23.42 -33.61
C ILE A 523 -18.46 23.48 -32.81
N ILE A 524 -18.63 24.51 -31.98
CA ILE A 524 -19.90 24.79 -31.30
C ILE A 524 -20.47 26.10 -31.83
N THR A 525 -21.53 26.01 -32.63
CA THR A 525 -22.26 27.16 -33.15
C THR A 525 -23.38 27.55 -32.20
N ASN A 526 -23.44 28.82 -31.79
CA ASN A 526 -24.58 29.39 -31.06
C ASN A 526 -25.45 30.22 -32.00
N SER A 527 -26.73 29.91 -32.07
CA SER A 527 -27.72 30.59 -32.91
C SER A 527 -28.65 31.49 -32.09
N HIS A 528 -28.90 32.69 -32.58
CA HIS A 528 -29.89 33.63 -32.03
C HIS A 528 -30.65 34.31 -33.18
N ARG A 529 -31.98 34.44 -33.03
CA ARG A 529 -32.83 35.10 -34.04
C ARG A 529 -33.14 36.53 -33.60
N VAL A 530 -32.77 37.49 -34.44
CA VAL A 530 -32.95 38.92 -34.14
C VAL A 530 -34.39 39.30 -33.85
N GLU A 531 -34.59 40.16 -32.85
CA GLU A 531 -35.89 40.70 -32.49
C GLU A 531 -36.38 41.70 -33.54
N ARG A 532 -37.64 41.54 -33.98
CA ARG A 532 -38.27 42.37 -35.02
C ARG A 532 -39.40 43.24 -34.46
N THR A 533 -39.70 44.34 -35.15
CA THR A 533 -40.78 45.27 -34.83
C THR A 533 -41.52 45.74 -36.10
N SER A 534 -42.51 46.61 -35.93
CA SER A 534 -43.29 47.23 -37.01
C SER A 534 -43.75 48.63 -36.62
N VAL A 535 -43.74 49.57 -37.57
CA VAL A 535 -44.16 50.97 -37.35
C VAL A 535 -45.28 51.32 -38.30
N SER A 536 -46.35 51.92 -37.79
CA SER A 536 -47.51 52.35 -38.57
C SER A 536 -47.60 53.87 -38.65
N VAL A 537 -48.20 54.37 -39.74
CA VAL A 537 -48.54 55.78 -39.95
C VAL A 537 -49.96 55.93 -40.49
N SER A 538 -50.64 57.01 -40.10
CA SER A 538 -51.89 57.46 -40.71
C SER A 538 -51.88 58.95 -41.02
N LYS A 539 -52.63 59.38 -42.04
CA LYS A 539 -52.88 60.80 -42.34
C LYS A 539 -54.20 61.26 -41.74
N VAL A 540 -54.19 62.47 -41.18
CA VAL A 540 -55.37 63.25 -40.83
C VAL A 540 -55.31 64.62 -41.54
N TRP A 541 -56.49 65.17 -41.82
CA TRP A 541 -56.69 66.47 -42.47
C TRP A 541 -57.56 67.35 -41.58
N ASP A 542 -57.10 68.58 -41.35
CA ASP A 542 -57.75 69.59 -40.52
C ASP A 542 -58.00 70.85 -41.37
N ASP A 543 -58.93 70.69 -42.31
CA ASP A 543 -59.24 71.63 -43.41
C ASP A 543 -60.76 71.83 -43.58
N ARG A 544 -61.52 71.56 -42.51
CA ARG A 544 -62.99 71.57 -42.48
C ARG A 544 -63.64 70.67 -43.54
N ASN A 545 -63.01 69.53 -43.81
CA ASN A 545 -63.39 68.59 -44.87
C ASN A 545 -63.24 69.19 -46.27
N ASP A 546 -62.03 69.70 -46.55
CA ASP A 546 -61.61 70.29 -47.83
C ASP A 546 -62.55 71.41 -48.32
N GLN A 547 -62.93 72.31 -47.39
CA GLN A 547 -63.90 73.39 -47.63
C GLN A 547 -63.51 74.28 -48.83
N ASP A 548 -62.20 74.48 -49.03
CA ASP A 548 -61.64 75.39 -50.03
C ASP A 548 -61.12 74.64 -51.28
N GLY A 549 -61.25 73.30 -51.34
CA GLY A 549 -60.94 72.48 -52.52
C GLY A 549 -59.45 72.37 -52.87
N VAL A 550 -58.58 72.38 -51.87
CA VAL A 550 -57.12 72.47 -52.00
C VAL A 550 -56.37 71.22 -51.49
N ARG A 551 -57.08 70.23 -50.96
CA ARG A 551 -56.46 68.97 -50.50
C ARG A 551 -55.89 68.18 -51.69
N PRO A 552 -54.61 67.76 -51.66
CA PRO A 552 -54.05 66.92 -52.71
C PRO A 552 -54.62 65.50 -52.68
N SER A 553 -54.55 64.81 -53.82
CA SER A 553 -54.96 63.40 -53.95
C SER A 553 -54.09 62.42 -53.14
N SER A 554 -52.86 62.80 -52.82
CA SER A 554 -51.93 62.01 -52.01
C SER A 554 -50.85 62.88 -51.34
N VAL A 555 -50.12 62.29 -50.39
CA VAL A 555 -48.87 62.86 -49.83
C VAL A 555 -47.82 61.76 -49.64
N SER A 556 -46.55 62.14 -49.55
CA SER A 556 -45.43 61.20 -49.30
C SER A 556 -44.90 61.31 -47.87
N VAL A 557 -44.65 60.16 -47.24
CA VAL A 557 -44.09 60.02 -45.89
C VAL A 557 -42.90 59.06 -45.88
N GLN A 558 -41.85 59.42 -45.14
CA GLN A 558 -40.61 58.67 -45.03
C GLN A 558 -40.42 58.18 -43.59
N LEU A 559 -40.10 56.89 -43.44
CA LEU A 559 -39.62 56.32 -42.18
C LEU A 559 -38.14 56.68 -41.98
N TYR A 560 -37.75 57.01 -40.75
CA TYR A 560 -36.38 57.23 -40.32
C TYR A 560 -36.04 56.30 -39.15
N ALA A 561 -34.89 55.63 -39.24
CA ALA A 561 -34.27 54.86 -38.16
C ALA A 561 -33.12 55.68 -37.57
N ASP A 562 -33.19 56.03 -36.29
CA ASP A 562 -32.21 56.86 -35.57
C ASP A 562 -31.82 58.15 -36.35
N GLY A 563 -32.81 58.80 -36.96
CA GLY A 563 -32.65 60.03 -37.74
C GLY A 563 -32.13 59.86 -39.17
N LYS A 564 -31.83 58.64 -39.63
CA LYS A 564 -31.47 58.32 -41.03
C LYS A 564 -32.68 57.72 -41.77
N ALA A 565 -32.91 58.15 -43.01
CA ALA A 565 -34.00 57.59 -43.84
C ALA A 565 -33.85 56.06 -44.00
N SER A 566 -34.97 55.35 -43.87
CA SER A 566 -35.06 53.89 -43.85
C SER A 566 -36.13 53.42 -44.84
N GLY A 567 -35.70 52.74 -45.91
CA GLY A 567 -36.54 52.47 -47.08
C GLY A 567 -36.86 53.72 -47.91
N ASP A 568 -37.62 53.54 -48.99
CA ASP A 568 -38.09 54.63 -49.84
C ASP A 568 -39.30 55.37 -49.22
N PRO A 569 -39.60 56.62 -49.66
CA PRO A 569 -40.81 57.32 -49.26
C PRO A 569 -42.08 56.60 -49.74
N VAL A 570 -43.08 56.50 -48.86
CA VAL A 570 -44.36 55.84 -49.14
C VAL A 570 -45.47 56.87 -49.38
N THR A 571 -46.31 56.62 -50.38
CA THR A 571 -47.48 57.45 -50.68
C THR A 571 -48.67 57.06 -49.79
N LEU A 572 -49.29 58.04 -49.12
CA LEU A 572 -50.59 57.91 -48.46
C LEU A 572 -51.66 58.60 -49.33
N ASP A 573 -52.78 57.93 -49.53
CA ASP A 573 -53.87 58.40 -50.41
C ASP A 573 -55.23 57.80 -49.99
N ALA A 574 -56.30 58.16 -50.70
CA ALA A 574 -57.63 57.62 -50.44
C ALA A 574 -57.74 56.09 -50.65
N ALA A 575 -56.95 55.49 -51.55
CA ALA A 575 -57.02 54.07 -51.87
C ALA A 575 -56.43 53.18 -50.76
N ASN A 576 -55.36 53.63 -50.10
CA ASN A 576 -54.83 52.98 -48.90
C ASN A 576 -55.50 53.45 -47.59
N SER A 577 -56.64 54.14 -47.67
CA SER A 577 -57.34 54.75 -46.52
C SER A 577 -56.42 55.64 -45.67
N TRP A 578 -55.45 56.28 -46.34
CA TRP A 578 -54.40 57.11 -45.80
C TRP A 578 -53.52 56.44 -44.72
N LYS A 579 -53.21 55.14 -44.87
CA LYS A 579 -52.47 54.34 -43.88
C LYS A 579 -51.36 53.51 -44.50
N HIS A 580 -50.29 53.31 -43.74
CA HIS A 580 -49.21 52.37 -44.07
C HIS A 580 -48.58 51.76 -42.81
N THR A 581 -47.96 50.58 -42.96
CA THR A 581 -47.21 49.89 -41.90
C THR A 581 -45.92 49.31 -42.48
N TRP A 582 -44.77 49.79 -41.99
CA TRP A 582 -43.47 49.19 -42.23
C TRP A 582 -43.29 48.01 -41.27
N GLY A 583 -43.42 46.79 -41.77
CA GLY A 583 -43.26 45.54 -41.00
C GLY A 583 -41.87 44.92 -41.14
N GLY A 584 -41.49 44.06 -40.19
CA GLY A 584 -40.22 43.31 -40.25
C GLY A 584 -38.97 44.16 -40.01
N LEU A 585 -39.13 45.34 -39.41
CA LEU A 585 -38.04 46.22 -38.99
C LEU A 585 -37.20 45.52 -37.91
N ASP A 586 -35.88 45.75 -37.88
CA ASP A 586 -35.05 45.33 -36.76
C ASP A 586 -35.44 46.12 -35.50
N LYS A 587 -35.48 45.47 -34.33
CA LYS A 587 -35.82 46.16 -33.08
C LYS A 587 -34.63 46.91 -32.48
N ASN A 588 -33.42 46.36 -32.67
CA ASN A 588 -32.18 46.92 -32.15
C ASN A 588 -31.11 46.98 -33.25
N ALA A 589 -30.15 47.90 -33.10
CA ALA A 589 -28.90 47.93 -33.85
C ALA A 589 -27.74 48.02 -32.85
N SER A 590 -26.77 47.10 -32.97
CA SER A 590 -25.60 47.00 -32.08
C SER A 590 -25.97 47.05 -30.58
N GLY A 591 -27.04 46.35 -30.19
CA GLY A 591 -27.51 46.28 -28.80
C GLY A 591 -28.30 47.50 -28.28
N LYS A 592 -28.64 48.46 -29.14
CA LYS A 592 -29.49 49.62 -28.79
C LYS A 592 -30.81 49.56 -29.54
N ALA A 593 -31.91 49.83 -28.87
CA ALA A 593 -33.22 49.91 -29.51
C ALA A 593 -33.23 51.04 -30.56
N ILE A 594 -33.70 50.73 -31.77
CA ILE A 594 -33.74 51.69 -32.88
C ILE A 594 -34.91 52.65 -32.65
N THR A 595 -34.64 53.96 -32.67
CA THR A 595 -35.66 54.99 -32.56
C THR A 595 -36.26 55.25 -33.93
N TYR A 596 -37.43 54.66 -34.19
CA TYR A 596 -38.16 54.90 -35.42
C TYR A 596 -39.02 56.16 -35.33
N THR A 597 -38.97 56.99 -36.38
CA THR A 597 -39.73 58.23 -36.53
C THR A 597 -40.23 58.37 -37.97
N VAL A 598 -41.28 59.15 -38.19
CA VAL A 598 -41.86 59.40 -39.51
C VAL A 598 -41.81 60.89 -39.83
N LYS A 599 -41.57 61.25 -41.09
CA LYS A 599 -41.65 62.62 -41.60
C LYS A 599 -42.45 62.67 -42.89
N GLU A 600 -43.34 63.66 -43.02
CA GLU A 600 -43.92 64.01 -44.33
C GLU A 600 -42.83 64.69 -45.18
N THR A 601 -42.59 64.16 -46.39
CA THR A 601 -41.57 64.66 -47.32
C THR A 601 -42.13 65.68 -48.30
N SER A 602 -43.45 65.66 -48.52
CA SER A 602 -44.17 66.53 -49.45
C SER A 602 -45.32 67.28 -48.77
N VAL A 603 -45.01 68.23 -47.88
CA VAL A 603 -46.04 69.08 -47.24
C VAL A 603 -46.74 69.92 -48.33
N PRO A 604 -48.08 69.87 -48.46
CA PRO A 604 -48.79 70.57 -49.53
C PRO A 604 -48.75 72.09 -49.38
N HIS A 605 -48.83 72.82 -50.51
CA HIS A 605 -48.87 74.27 -50.48
C HIS A 605 -50.12 74.78 -49.75
N GLY A 606 -49.95 75.78 -48.88
CA GLY A 606 -51.04 76.32 -48.04
C GLY A 606 -51.35 75.52 -46.77
N TYR A 607 -50.71 74.37 -46.53
CA TYR A 607 -50.89 73.56 -45.33
C TYR A 607 -49.71 73.65 -44.36
N THR A 608 -49.98 73.53 -43.06
CA THR A 608 -48.96 73.25 -42.04
C THR A 608 -49.04 71.78 -41.61
N SER A 609 -47.90 71.09 -41.55
CA SER A 609 -47.81 69.68 -41.17
C SER A 609 -47.32 69.52 -39.73
N THR A 610 -47.95 68.61 -38.99
CA THR A 610 -47.59 68.21 -37.63
C THR A 610 -47.60 66.70 -37.51
N ILE A 611 -46.74 66.14 -36.64
CA ILE A 611 -46.60 64.69 -36.47
C ILE A 611 -46.68 64.36 -34.98
N SER A 612 -47.48 63.35 -34.66
CA SER A 612 -47.85 62.96 -33.30
C SER A 612 -47.92 61.42 -33.18
N GLY A 613 -48.02 60.90 -31.96
CA GLY A 613 -47.90 59.47 -31.68
C GLY A 613 -46.44 59.00 -31.61
N ASP A 614 -46.25 57.69 -31.51
CA ASP A 614 -44.94 57.07 -31.32
C ASP A 614 -44.84 55.70 -32.03
N MET A 615 -43.68 55.05 -31.91
CA MET A 615 -43.39 53.74 -32.52
C MET A 615 -44.12 52.54 -31.89
N ALA A 616 -44.89 52.72 -30.80
CA ALA A 616 -45.72 51.68 -30.18
C ALA A 616 -47.23 51.85 -30.48
N SER A 617 -47.69 53.10 -30.57
CA SER A 617 -49.06 53.49 -30.89
C SER A 617 -49.31 53.71 -32.39
N GLY A 618 -48.24 53.98 -33.15
CA GLY A 618 -48.30 54.45 -34.54
C GLY A 618 -48.30 55.98 -34.62
N PHE A 619 -47.75 56.50 -35.72
CA PHE A 619 -47.68 57.94 -35.97
C PHE A 619 -48.94 58.46 -36.69
N THR A 620 -49.35 59.68 -36.33
CA THR A 620 -50.39 60.43 -37.05
C THR A 620 -49.81 61.74 -37.58
N VAL A 621 -49.88 61.91 -38.90
CA VAL A 621 -49.45 63.12 -39.61
C VAL A 621 -50.69 63.96 -39.90
N THR A 622 -50.81 65.14 -39.30
CA THR A 622 -51.97 66.03 -39.43
C THR A 622 -51.59 67.28 -40.21
N ASN A 623 -52.33 67.57 -41.29
CA ASN A 623 -52.13 68.80 -42.08
C ASN A 623 -53.32 69.74 -41.87
N THR A 624 -53.04 70.96 -41.40
CA THR A 624 -54.05 71.98 -41.10
C THR A 624 -54.06 73.06 -42.18
N HIS A 625 -55.24 73.54 -42.58
CA HIS A 625 -55.44 74.68 -43.49
C HIS A 625 -56.26 75.78 -42.82
N THR A 626 -56.00 77.05 -43.15
CA THR A 626 -56.72 78.21 -42.60
C THR A 626 -57.43 78.98 -43.73
N PRO A 627 -58.78 78.95 -43.79
CA PRO A 627 -59.55 79.57 -44.89
C PRO A 627 -59.39 81.09 -45.00
N VAL A 628 -59.55 81.61 -46.22
CA VAL A 628 -59.46 83.04 -46.55
C VAL A 628 -60.85 83.66 -46.66
N VAL A 629 -61.05 84.89 -46.16
CA VAL A 629 -62.35 85.58 -46.13
C VAL A 629 -62.37 86.80 -47.07
N PRO A 630 -63.39 86.98 -47.94
CA PRO A 630 -63.44 88.07 -48.93
C PRO A 630 -63.99 89.42 -48.38
N PRO A 631 -63.64 90.57 -49.01
CA PRO A 631 -64.05 91.92 -48.59
C PRO A 631 -65.35 92.44 -49.25
N THR A 632 -65.91 93.56 -48.73
CA THR A 632 -67.20 94.16 -49.14
C THR A 632 -67.17 95.69 -49.41
N PRO A 633 -68.17 96.27 -50.13
CA PRO A 633 -68.13 97.65 -50.68
C PRO A 633 -68.71 98.79 -49.78
N PRO A 634 -68.65 100.09 -50.18
CA PRO A 634 -68.70 101.25 -49.25
C PRO A 634 -69.86 102.29 -49.41
N VAL A 635 -69.88 103.30 -48.50
CA VAL A 635 -70.67 104.58 -48.50
C VAL A 635 -72.14 104.44 -47.97
N THR A 636 -72.81 105.36 -47.23
CA THR A 636 -72.70 106.82 -46.89
C THR A 636 -73.07 107.14 -45.40
N PRO A 637 -72.79 108.35 -44.86
CA PRO A 637 -73.21 108.82 -43.50
C PRO A 637 -74.35 109.90 -43.55
N PRO A 638 -74.97 110.36 -42.43
CA PRO A 638 -74.40 111.04 -41.24
C PRO A 638 -74.84 110.38 -39.89
N THR A 639 -74.79 110.91 -38.65
CA THR A 639 -74.60 112.27 -38.07
C THR A 639 -73.97 112.20 -36.62
N VAL A 640 -73.96 113.32 -35.87
CA VAL A 640 -73.37 113.59 -34.51
C VAL A 640 -74.11 114.81 -33.90
N PRO A 641 -73.94 115.31 -32.63
CA PRO A 641 -72.92 115.07 -31.57
C PRO A 641 -73.58 114.81 -30.17
N PRO A 642 -73.14 115.27 -28.95
CA PRO A 642 -71.82 115.76 -28.44
C PRO A 642 -71.31 115.24 -27.05
N ALA A 643 -70.01 114.87 -26.97
CA ALA A 643 -69.03 115.20 -25.89
C ALA A 643 -69.22 114.66 -24.42
N PRO A 644 -68.24 114.79 -23.46
CA PRO A 644 -66.88 115.36 -23.51
C PRO A 644 -65.68 114.62 -22.82
N LYS A 645 -64.52 114.57 -23.52
CA LYS A 645 -63.09 114.85 -23.11
C LYS A 645 -62.34 114.25 -21.86
N LYS A 646 -61.15 113.67 -22.19
CA LYS A 646 -59.78 113.79 -21.55
C LYS A 646 -59.47 113.07 -20.20
N PRO A 647 -58.18 112.88 -19.77
CA PRO A 647 -56.89 113.47 -20.22
C PRO A 647 -55.81 112.49 -20.81
N GLN A 648 -54.50 112.69 -20.51
CA GLN A 648 -53.35 112.50 -21.44
C GLN A 648 -51.96 112.37 -20.73
N LEU A 649 -50.90 111.87 -21.42
CA LEU A 649 -49.40 112.06 -21.28
C LEU A 649 -48.57 110.73 -21.09
N ALA A 650 -47.25 110.59 -21.38
CA ALA A 650 -46.32 111.14 -22.41
C ALA A 650 -44.85 110.58 -22.34
N ARG A 651 -44.13 110.47 -23.50
CA ARG A 651 -42.63 110.46 -23.73
C ARG A 651 -41.78 109.35 -23.04
N THR A 652 -40.51 109.00 -23.37
CA THR A 652 -39.38 109.28 -24.33
C THR A 652 -38.57 107.94 -24.49
N GLY A 653 -37.60 107.61 -25.35
CA GLY A 653 -36.73 108.26 -26.35
C GLY A 653 -35.43 107.41 -26.59
N THR A 654 -34.78 107.56 -27.78
CA THR A 654 -33.31 107.50 -28.10
C THR A 654 -32.45 106.21 -28.00
N GLY A 655 -31.61 105.95 -29.04
CA GLY A 655 -30.45 105.01 -29.06
C GLY A 655 -29.94 104.63 -30.48
N LEU A 656 -28.62 104.40 -30.71
CA LEU A 656 -28.02 104.17 -32.06
C LEU A 656 -26.58 103.54 -32.04
N TRP A 657 -26.18 102.86 -33.14
CA TRP A 657 -24.79 102.46 -33.58
C TRP A 657 -24.06 101.15 -33.14
N ALA A 658 -23.34 100.57 -34.13
CA ALA A 658 -21.95 100.02 -34.14
C ALA A 658 -21.53 98.54 -33.81
N ILE A 659 -21.24 97.76 -34.88
CA ILE A 659 -19.89 97.26 -35.33
C ILE A 659 -19.01 96.28 -34.48
N THR A 660 -18.99 95.01 -34.92
CA THR A 660 -17.91 93.97 -35.08
C THR A 660 -16.71 93.71 -34.12
N ILE A 661 -16.51 92.39 -33.84
CA ILE A 661 -15.25 91.56 -33.94
C ILE A 661 -14.27 91.40 -32.73
N ALA A 662 -13.88 90.12 -32.53
CA ALA A 662 -12.70 89.53 -31.85
C ALA A 662 -12.54 89.60 -30.31
N GLY A 663 -11.94 88.54 -29.75
CA GLY A 663 -11.48 88.44 -28.35
C GLY A 663 -11.48 86.99 -27.82
N THR A 664 -10.34 86.47 -27.35
CA THR A 664 -10.19 85.05 -26.94
C THR A 664 -9.86 84.84 -25.47
N ALA A 665 -10.59 83.90 -24.85
CA ALA A 665 -10.12 82.90 -23.87
C ALA A 665 -9.82 83.27 -22.39
N LEU A 666 -9.75 82.19 -21.60
CA LEU A 666 -9.03 81.98 -20.31
C LEU A 666 -9.62 82.47 -18.95
N LEU A 667 -10.27 81.51 -18.26
CA LEU A 667 -9.81 80.86 -17.01
C LEU A 667 -9.78 81.59 -15.63
N LEU A 668 -9.74 80.75 -14.55
CA LEU A 668 -9.27 81.01 -13.16
C LEU A 668 -10.14 81.92 -12.25
N SER A 669 -10.08 81.89 -10.90
CA SER A 669 -9.65 80.88 -9.89
C SER A 669 -10.01 81.34 -8.44
N GLY A 670 -9.61 80.58 -7.40
CA GLY A 670 -9.69 80.95 -5.96
C GLY A 670 -10.46 79.91 -5.12
N ALA A 671 -9.92 79.15 -4.16
CA ALA A 671 -8.70 79.23 -3.33
C ALA A 671 -8.78 80.32 -2.21
N ALA A 672 -8.38 80.10 -0.95
CA ALA A 672 -7.75 78.94 -0.28
C ALA A 672 -7.85 79.01 1.28
N PHE A 673 -6.96 78.29 1.98
CA PHE A 673 -6.42 78.43 3.37
C PHE A 673 -6.97 77.54 4.53
N ILE A 674 -6.19 77.09 5.55
CA ILE A 674 -4.82 76.44 5.62
C ILE A 674 -4.44 75.98 7.08
N LEU A 675 -3.31 75.26 7.25
CA LEU A 675 -2.66 74.74 8.51
C LEU A 675 -3.29 73.44 9.08
N ARG A 676 -2.59 72.45 9.70
CA ARG A 676 -1.18 72.06 10.02
C ARG A 676 -1.25 70.56 10.48
N ARG A 677 -0.25 69.67 10.72
CA ARG A 677 1.24 69.44 10.74
C ARG A 677 1.40 67.87 10.80
N LYS A 678 2.49 67.08 10.97
CA LYS A 678 3.99 66.99 10.93
C LYS A 678 4.27 65.46 11.11
N ASP A 679 5.28 64.71 10.63
CA ASP A 679 6.35 64.86 9.63
C ASP A 679 6.98 63.46 9.33
N ARG A 680 7.12 63.08 8.05
CA ARG A 680 8.35 62.48 7.41
C ARG A 680 8.91 61.07 7.73
N GLY A 681 9.46 60.48 6.66
CA GLY A 681 10.40 59.32 6.59
C GLY A 681 9.96 58.34 5.49
N GLN A 682 10.47 58.28 4.24
CA GLN A 682 11.84 58.28 3.66
C GLN A 682 12.69 57.04 4.07
N ARG A 683 13.41 56.32 3.18
CA ARG A 683 13.57 56.40 1.70
C ARG A 683 14.29 55.13 1.11
N ASN A 684 14.10 54.88 -0.20
CA ASN A 684 15.07 54.39 -1.21
C ASN A 684 15.72 52.96 -1.24
N THR A 685 15.80 52.44 -2.49
CA THR A 685 16.91 51.70 -3.18
C THR A 685 17.39 50.28 -2.80
N ALA A 686 16.99 49.31 -3.65
CA ALA A 686 17.80 48.58 -4.65
C ALA A 686 18.95 47.57 -4.32
N ALA A 687 18.96 46.51 -5.16
CA ALA A 687 20.10 45.71 -5.69
C ALA A 687 20.60 44.43 -4.98
N ASN A 688 20.81 43.40 -5.83
CA ASN A 688 21.69 42.22 -5.77
C ASN A 688 21.77 41.34 -4.50
N ARG A 689 21.26 40.10 -4.63
CA ARG A 689 22.11 38.99 -5.10
C ARG A 689 21.29 37.89 -5.78
#